data_AF-A0A834YZV9-F1
#
_entry.id   AF-A0A834YZV9-F1
#
_cell.length_a   1.000
_cell.length_b   1.000
_cell.length_c   1.000
_cell.angle_alpha   90.00
_cell.angle_beta   90.00
_cell.angle_gamma   90.00
#
_symmetry.space_group_name_H-M   'P 1'
#
loop_
_entity.id
_entity.type
_entity.pdbx_description
1 polymer ?
#
loop_
_entity_poly.entity_id
_entity_poly.type
_entity_poly.pdbx_seq_one_letter_code
_entity_poly.pdbx_strand_id
1 'polypeptide(L)'
;MNPTVIWFVDRCFGGMWDPFVALGISGVSSSRLNTSGENKCFNTLCPSVGIWNEQEADRQQGALQGCNSVLDSCVLTSQVSALLIVDQDRMREVQLNAHTIKSHGVRVVRTHMHDWLILLLLVVIDVILNVIKPFYRFVGKDMMTDLQYPLKSNTVPVWAVPLYAVLLPIAIFIVFYFRRRDVYDLHHGILALLFSVLITGVLTDAIKDAVGRPRPDFFWRCFPDGKDFYDQLGNVICHGEKSDIKEGHKSFPSGHTSWSFAGLGFLSLYLAGKLKAFDRRGHVSKLCIVFLPLLAASLVAVSRVDDYWHHWQDVFAGGLLGLTVATFCYLQFFPPPYHTEGWGTYAYFRMLEESRVSTQPANAVNSHNGQAIEIQIVNQEDERSSNAFLGLSVERGSSPTLDKIILKLLGLEIVDPICYGMVSFGRKKLVKMPEIQLGAHTVKSHGVKVARMHMHDWLILLLLVVIEVSLNFIEPFHRFVGEDMMTDLKYPLKSNTVPFWAVPIIAILLPLAVFILYYFYRRNVYDLHHAILGLLFSVLITGVLTDAIKDAVGRPRPDFFWRCFPDGKGVFDPVTKNVMCNGEKSVIKEGHKSFPSGHTSWSYAGLGFLAWYLSGKIRVFDHRGHVAKLCYVLLPLLVAALVGVSRVDDYWHHWQDVFAGGLLGWGPHAYFQMLEESRNDIQSSSTNTNFLNVRRTEIECVYMQPEYDRETTEVITRDASPILDAMEAGRKH
;
A
#
# COMPACT_ATOMS: atom_id res chain seq x y z
N MET A 1 -5.30 -34.17 -1.89
CA MET A 1 -5.00 -33.32 -0.70
C MET A 1 -5.48 -34.04 0.56
N ASN A 2 -5.05 -33.62 1.74
CA ASN A 2 -5.26 -34.39 2.99
C ASN A 2 -6.69 -34.16 3.54
N PRO A 3 -7.55 -35.20 3.71
CA PRO A 3 -8.97 -35.01 4.02
C PRO A 3 -9.27 -34.45 5.42
N THR A 4 -8.29 -34.45 6.33
CA THR A 4 -8.44 -34.05 7.74
C THR A 4 -8.83 -32.59 7.96
N VAL A 5 -8.59 -31.70 6.98
CA VAL A 5 -8.91 -30.26 7.10
C VAL A 5 -10.41 -30.01 6.89
N ILE A 6 -11.04 -30.71 5.94
CA ILE A 6 -12.45 -30.55 5.57
C ILE A 6 -13.36 -30.85 6.78
N TRP A 7 -13.04 -31.92 7.51
CA TRP A 7 -13.81 -32.39 8.67
C TRP A 7 -13.86 -31.41 9.85
N PHE A 8 -12.92 -30.44 9.91
CA PHE A 8 -12.91 -29.41 10.95
C PHE A 8 -13.81 -28.21 10.63
N VAL A 9 -14.11 -27.97 9.35
CA VAL A 9 -14.96 -26.85 8.91
C VAL A 9 -16.44 -27.18 9.09
N ASP A 10 -16.88 -28.34 8.56
CA ASP A 10 -18.29 -28.79 8.64
C ASP A 10 -18.81 -28.81 10.09
N ARG A 11 -18.03 -29.39 11.01
CA ARG A 11 -18.46 -29.64 12.39
C ARG A 11 -18.54 -28.39 13.27
N CYS A 12 -17.87 -27.30 12.91
CA CYS A 12 -17.78 -26.10 13.74
C CYS A 12 -18.79 -25.01 13.36
N PHE A 13 -19.24 -24.93 12.09
CA PHE A 13 -20.03 -23.79 11.61
C PHE A 13 -21.32 -24.14 10.83
N GLY A 14 -21.58 -25.42 10.51
CA GLY A 14 -22.76 -25.84 9.73
C GLY A 14 -24.14 -25.52 10.36
N GLY A 15 -24.20 -25.10 11.63
CA GLY A 15 -25.44 -24.76 12.34
C GLY A 15 -25.75 -23.28 12.51
N MET A 16 -24.97 -22.36 11.93
CA MET A 16 -25.06 -20.91 12.26
C MET A 16 -25.96 -20.08 11.33
N TRP A 17 -26.75 -20.71 10.44
CA TRP A 17 -27.50 -20.02 9.37
C TRP A 17 -28.97 -20.46 9.23
N ASP A 18 -29.71 -20.58 10.33
CA ASP A 18 -31.17 -20.29 10.42
C ASP A 18 -31.69 -20.51 11.87
N PRO A 19 -32.85 -19.97 12.29
CA PRO A 19 -33.76 -19.08 11.56
C PRO A 19 -34.00 -17.70 12.22
N PHE A 20 -34.15 -16.65 11.41
CA PHE A 20 -34.67 -15.34 11.85
C PHE A 20 -36.13 -15.12 11.41
N VAL A 21 -37.02 -16.10 11.68
CA VAL A 21 -38.44 -16.06 11.27
C VAL A 21 -39.37 -16.40 12.45
N ALA A 22 -39.59 -15.43 13.35
CA ALA A 22 -40.70 -15.43 14.31
C ALA A 22 -40.97 -14.02 14.89
N LEU A 23 -41.91 -13.27 14.32
CA LEU A 23 -42.49 -12.08 14.97
C LEU A 23 -43.79 -12.49 15.67
N GLY A 24 -43.82 -12.43 17.01
CA GLY A 24 -44.95 -12.89 17.83
C GLY A 24 -45.24 -11.95 19.00
N ILE A 25 -46.41 -11.33 18.98
CA ILE A 25 -46.82 -10.25 19.89
C ILE A 25 -47.18 -10.77 21.29
N SER A 26 -46.59 -10.18 22.34
CA SER A 26 -47.29 -9.71 23.55
C SER A 26 -46.33 -8.94 24.45
N GLY A 27 -46.83 -8.06 25.32
CA GLY A 27 -46.01 -7.27 26.25
C GLY A 27 -46.70 -7.05 27.59
N VAL A 28 -45.96 -6.58 28.61
CA VAL A 28 -46.49 -6.18 29.91
C VAL A 28 -45.65 -5.03 30.51
N SER A 29 -46.35 -4.17 31.24
CA SER A 29 -45.97 -3.10 32.20
C SER A 29 -44.50 -2.64 32.39
N SER A 30 -44.40 -1.32 32.62
CA SER A 30 -43.27 -0.65 33.29
C SER A 30 -43.17 -0.99 34.78
N SER A 31 -41.94 -1.05 35.31
CA SER A 31 -41.63 -0.80 36.73
C SER A 31 -40.17 -0.36 36.91
N ARG A 32 -39.94 0.74 37.64
CA ARG A 32 -38.60 1.16 38.12
C ARG A 32 -38.21 0.35 39.36
N LEU A 33 -36.93 -0.03 39.50
CA LEU A 33 -36.23 0.01 40.80
C LEU A 33 -34.70 -0.18 40.71
N ASN A 34 -34.05 0.10 41.84
CA ASN A 34 -32.65 0.47 42.06
C ASN A 34 -31.55 -0.58 41.80
N THR A 35 -30.32 -0.05 41.80
CA THR A 35 -29.04 -0.73 42.02
C THR A 35 -28.96 -1.55 43.32
N SER A 36 -28.74 -2.87 43.20
CA SER A 36 -27.80 -3.68 43.99
C SER A 36 -27.91 -5.16 43.55
N GLY A 37 -26.81 -5.93 43.50
CA GLY A 37 -26.92 -7.36 43.13
C GLY A 37 -25.73 -8.06 42.48
N GLU A 38 -24.48 -7.68 42.76
CA GLU A 38 -23.38 -8.64 42.54
C GLU A 38 -23.52 -9.83 43.52
N ASN A 39 -22.93 -10.98 43.19
CA ASN A 39 -22.94 -12.23 43.97
C ASN A 39 -24.25 -13.07 43.99
N LYS A 40 -24.82 -13.39 42.81
CA LYS A 40 -25.79 -14.51 42.65
C LYS A 40 -25.57 -15.38 41.39
N CYS A 41 -24.32 -15.81 41.14
CA CYS A 41 -24.00 -16.73 40.03
C CYS A 41 -23.29 -18.04 40.44
N PHE A 42 -23.14 -18.34 41.74
CA PHE A 42 -22.22 -19.40 42.22
C PHE A 42 -22.88 -20.61 42.93
N ASN A 43 -24.21 -20.70 42.99
CA ASN A 43 -24.91 -21.77 43.73
C ASN A 43 -26.25 -22.20 43.10
N THR A 44 -26.22 -22.60 41.83
CA THR A 44 -27.23 -23.48 41.20
C THR A 44 -26.60 -24.21 40.02
N LEU A 45 -27.10 -25.41 39.70
CA LEU A 45 -26.67 -26.29 38.59
C LEU A 45 -25.31 -27.01 38.76
N CYS A 46 -25.25 -27.93 39.72
CA CYS A 46 -24.63 -29.27 39.52
C CYS A 46 -24.97 -30.19 40.71
N PRO A 47 -25.77 -31.27 40.53
CA PRO A 47 -25.97 -32.28 41.56
C PRO A 47 -24.75 -33.21 41.69
N SER A 48 -24.56 -33.79 42.88
CA SER A 48 -23.40 -34.62 43.22
C SER A 48 -23.27 -35.87 42.34
N VAL A 49 -22.03 -36.23 41.97
CA VAL A 49 -21.73 -37.43 41.17
C VAL A 49 -22.00 -38.71 41.97
N GLY A 50 -22.92 -39.53 41.47
CA GLY A 50 -23.12 -40.92 41.88
C GLY A 50 -22.65 -41.89 40.79
N ILE A 51 -22.41 -43.15 41.15
CA ILE A 51 -21.94 -44.20 40.23
C ILE A 51 -23.12 -44.76 39.43
N TRP A 52 -22.97 -44.82 38.10
CA TRP A 52 -23.98 -45.36 37.17
C TRP A 52 -23.31 -46.17 36.04
N ASN A 53 -24.07 -47.05 35.37
CA ASN A 53 -23.56 -48.05 34.42
C ASN A 53 -23.56 -47.59 32.95
N GLU A 54 -22.86 -48.33 32.09
CA GLU A 54 -22.48 -48.00 30.70
C GLU A 54 -23.61 -47.73 29.66
N GLN A 55 -24.89 -47.72 30.03
CA GLN A 55 -25.99 -47.48 29.07
C GLN A 55 -26.62 -46.09 29.12
N GLU A 56 -26.20 -45.20 30.03
CA GLU A 56 -26.74 -43.83 30.14
C GLU A 56 -25.91 -42.76 29.39
N ALA A 57 -24.74 -43.14 28.84
CA ALA A 57 -23.72 -42.20 28.38
C ALA A 57 -24.11 -41.35 27.15
N ASP A 58 -24.68 -41.96 26.11
CA ASP A 58 -24.94 -41.29 24.83
C ASP A 58 -25.95 -40.14 24.92
N ARG A 59 -26.83 -40.15 25.94
CA ARG A 59 -27.86 -39.12 26.10
C ARG A 59 -27.34 -37.79 26.69
N GLN A 60 -26.09 -37.73 27.16
CA GLN A 60 -25.51 -36.51 27.73
C GLN A 60 -24.52 -35.75 26.83
N GLN A 61 -23.99 -36.33 25.75
CA GLN A 61 -23.03 -35.63 24.88
C GLN A 61 -23.61 -34.33 24.28
N GLY A 62 -24.89 -34.34 23.88
CA GLY A 62 -25.58 -33.15 23.38
C GLY A 62 -25.75 -32.03 24.42
N ALA A 63 -25.91 -32.38 25.70
CA ALA A 63 -26.02 -31.39 26.78
C ALA A 63 -24.67 -30.73 27.10
N LEU A 64 -23.58 -31.52 27.09
CA LEU A 64 -22.22 -31.01 27.28
C LEU A 64 -21.75 -30.10 26.14
N GLN A 65 -22.10 -30.42 24.89
CA GLN A 65 -21.82 -29.52 23.75
C GLN A 65 -22.61 -28.20 23.84
N GLY A 66 -23.86 -28.23 24.35
CA GLY A 66 -24.65 -27.03 24.61
C GLY A 66 -24.07 -26.14 25.71
N CYS A 67 -23.52 -26.72 26.78
CA CYS A 67 -22.83 -25.95 27.82
C CYS A 67 -21.53 -25.31 27.30
N ASN A 68 -20.72 -26.03 26.51
CA ASN A 68 -19.41 -25.53 26.09
C ASN A 68 -19.51 -24.32 25.14
N SER A 69 -20.44 -24.30 24.19
CA SER A 69 -20.62 -23.15 23.27
C SER A 69 -21.13 -21.89 23.98
N VAL A 70 -21.94 -22.06 25.03
CA VAL A 70 -22.35 -20.97 25.92
C VAL A 70 -21.19 -20.51 26.80
N LEU A 71 -20.37 -21.42 27.34
CA LEU A 71 -19.15 -21.07 28.07
C LEU A 71 -18.17 -20.28 27.20
N ASP A 72 -17.87 -20.71 25.98
CA ASP A 72 -16.94 -19.98 25.08
C ASP A 72 -17.48 -18.59 24.73
N SER A 73 -18.78 -18.45 24.50
CA SER A 73 -19.43 -17.14 24.28
C SER A 73 -19.35 -16.25 25.53
N CYS A 74 -19.55 -16.82 26.73
CA CYS A 74 -19.39 -16.14 28.00
C CYS A 74 -17.92 -15.79 28.30
N VAL A 75 -16.96 -16.63 27.93
CA VAL A 75 -15.52 -16.37 28.12
C VAL A 75 -15.06 -15.27 27.18
N LEU A 76 -15.50 -15.26 25.90
CA LEU A 76 -15.15 -14.21 24.96
C LEU A 76 -15.74 -12.85 25.38
N THR A 77 -17.01 -12.81 25.78
CA THR A 77 -17.66 -11.58 26.28
C THR A 77 -17.10 -11.13 27.63
N SER A 78 -16.75 -12.07 28.53
CA SER A 78 -16.08 -11.78 29.80
C SER A 78 -14.67 -11.24 29.60
N GLN A 79 -13.83 -11.87 28.78
CA GLN A 79 -12.47 -11.38 28.50
C GLN A 79 -12.47 -10.03 27.78
N VAL A 80 -13.37 -9.81 26.84
CA VAL A 80 -13.56 -8.47 26.23
C VAL A 80 -13.94 -7.46 27.30
N SER A 81 -14.92 -7.78 28.16
CA SER A 81 -15.36 -6.87 29.24
C SER A 81 -14.27 -6.58 30.27
N ALA A 82 -13.50 -7.59 30.68
CA ALA A 82 -12.40 -7.46 31.65
C ALA A 82 -11.20 -6.68 31.07
N LEU A 83 -10.81 -6.96 29.82
CA LEU A 83 -9.73 -6.22 29.14
C LEU A 83 -10.10 -4.75 28.94
N LEU A 84 -11.40 -4.45 28.81
CA LEU A 84 -11.95 -3.10 28.72
C LEU A 84 -12.00 -2.33 30.06
N ILE A 85 -11.77 -2.99 31.21
CA ILE A 85 -11.70 -2.36 32.54
C ILE A 85 -10.26 -1.90 32.86
N VAL A 86 -9.23 -2.53 32.29
CA VAL A 86 -7.81 -2.25 32.65
C VAL A 86 -7.29 -0.89 32.14
N ASP A 87 -7.95 -0.24 31.18
CA ASP A 87 -7.56 1.13 30.70
C ASP A 87 -8.25 2.26 31.51
N GLN A 88 -9.08 1.93 32.51
CA GLN A 88 -10.01 2.84 33.18
C GLN A 88 -9.32 3.98 33.97
N ASP A 89 -8.14 3.76 34.55
CA ASP A 89 -7.45 4.79 35.33
C ASP A 89 -6.71 5.84 34.48
N ARG A 90 -6.31 5.52 33.25
CA ARG A 90 -5.78 6.54 32.31
C ARG A 90 -6.86 7.29 31.56
N MET A 91 -8.08 6.74 31.46
CA MET A 91 -9.21 7.42 30.82
C MET A 91 -9.67 8.68 31.57
N ARG A 92 -9.26 8.89 32.83
CA ARG A 92 -9.68 10.04 33.65
C ARG A 92 -9.04 11.37 33.20
N GLU A 93 -7.83 11.36 32.62
CA GLU A 93 -7.23 12.57 32.01
C GLU A 93 -7.94 12.99 30.71
N VAL A 94 -8.54 12.05 29.98
CA VAL A 94 -9.15 12.30 28.65
C VAL A 94 -10.44 13.12 28.75
N GLN A 95 -11.07 13.21 29.93
CA GLN A 95 -12.35 13.87 30.11
C GLN A 95 -12.32 15.41 29.97
N LEU A 96 -11.15 16.06 29.99
CA LEU A 96 -11.06 17.53 29.90
C LEU A 96 -11.41 18.10 28.52
N ASN A 97 -11.29 17.33 27.42
CA ASN A 97 -11.52 17.81 26.04
C ASN A 97 -12.31 16.80 25.19
N ALA A 98 -13.59 16.57 25.53
CA ALA A 98 -14.45 15.64 24.79
C ALA A 98 -14.96 16.21 23.44
N HIS A 99 -14.19 16.02 22.36
CA HIS A 99 -14.55 16.46 20.99
C HIS A 99 -15.66 15.60 20.36
N THR A 100 -16.91 15.81 20.78
CA THR A 100 -18.09 15.11 20.25
C THR A 100 -18.47 15.51 18.82
N ILE A 101 -19.25 14.66 18.14
CA ILE A 101 -19.86 14.96 16.83
C ILE A 101 -20.59 16.32 16.82
N LYS A 102 -21.32 16.66 17.89
CA LYS A 102 -22.10 17.91 17.98
C LYS A 102 -21.23 19.17 18.00
N SER A 103 -20.01 19.12 18.54
CA SER A 103 -19.13 20.29 18.65
C SER A 103 -18.10 20.39 17.51
N HIS A 104 -17.64 19.26 16.95
CA HIS A 104 -16.54 19.25 15.98
C HIS A 104 -16.83 18.52 14.66
N GLY A 105 -17.89 17.70 14.56
CA GLY A 105 -18.14 16.84 13.40
C GLY A 105 -18.25 17.58 12.06
N VAL A 106 -19.00 18.70 12.01
CA VAL A 106 -19.15 19.51 10.78
C VAL A 106 -17.81 20.11 10.33
N ARG A 107 -16.90 20.44 11.26
CA ARG A 107 -15.56 20.94 10.95
C ARG A 107 -14.71 19.84 10.32
N VAL A 108 -14.69 18.65 10.93
CA VAL A 108 -13.90 17.50 10.47
C VAL A 108 -14.37 16.96 9.12
N VAL A 109 -15.69 16.99 8.84
CA VAL A 109 -16.22 16.64 7.49
C VAL A 109 -15.81 17.70 6.47
N ARG A 110 -15.92 19.00 6.79
CA ARG A 110 -15.54 20.08 5.87
C ARG A 110 -14.05 20.08 5.51
N THR A 111 -13.14 19.74 6.43
CA THR A 111 -11.70 19.65 6.11
C THR A 111 -11.35 18.51 5.18
N HIS A 112 -12.17 17.44 5.14
CA HIS A 112 -11.96 16.25 4.30
C HIS A 112 -12.92 16.21 3.09
N MET A 113 -13.45 17.36 2.65
CA MET A 113 -14.44 17.42 1.57
C MET A 113 -13.92 16.80 0.25
N HIS A 114 -12.65 16.99 -0.07
CA HIS A 114 -12.02 16.41 -1.26
C HIS A 114 -11.91 14.88 -1.16
N ASP A 115 -11.62 14.35 0.03
CA ASP A 115 -11.57 12.91 0.29
C ASP A 115 -12.96 12.26 0.08
N TRP A 116 -14.05 12.90 0.52
CA TRP A 116 -15.42 12.44 0.23
C TRP A 116 -15.81 12.52 -1.25
N LEU A 117 -15.34 13.52 -1.99
CA LEU A 117 -15.56 13.61 -3.43
C LEU A 117 -14.82 12.51 -4.21
N ILE A 118 -13.60 12.15 -3.78
CA ILE A 118 -12.86 11.03 -4.37
C ILE A 118 -13.48 9.67 -4.01
N LEU A 119 -14.04 9.49 -2.82
CA LEU A 119 -14.83 8.28 -2.51
C LEU A 119 -16.03 8.11 -3.45
N LEU A 120 -16.78 9.19 -3.74
CA LEU A 120 -17.88 9.16 -4.70
C LEU A 120 -17.38 8.81 -6.12
N LEU A 121 -16.24 9.36 -6.55
CA LEU A 121 -15.62 9.02 -7.82
C LEU A 121 -15.20 7.54 -7.90
N LEU A 122 -14.62 6.98 -6.83
CA LEU A 122 -14.26 5.56 -6.76
C LEU A 122 -15.48 4.65 -6.90
N VAL A 123 -16.60 4.97 -6.22
CA VAL A 123 -17.87 4.23 -6.39
C VAL A 123 -18.37 4.26 -7.84
N VAL A 124 -18.29 5.42 -8.51
CA VAL A 124 -18.69 5.55 -9.92
C VAL A 124 -17.79 4.71 -10.84
N ILE A 125 -16.47 4.69 -10.59
CA ILE A 125 -15.52 3.86 -11.36
C ILE A 125 -15.78 2.36 -11.14
N ASP A 126 -15.98 1.93 -9.90
CA ASP A 126 -16.25 0.54 -9.51
C ASP A 126 -17.53 -0.01 -10.18
N VAL A 127 -18.59 0.81 -10.24
CA VAL A 127 -19.82 0.50 -10.98
C VAL A 127 -19.59 0.42 -12.50
N ILE A 128 -18.78 1.31 -13.08
CA ILE A 128 -18.46 1.29 -14.51
C ILE A 128 -17.68 0.01 -14.88
N LEU A 129 -16.67 -0.37 -14.07
CA LEU A 129 -15.92 -1.62 -14.23
C LEU A 129 -16.87 -2.84 -14.17
N ASN A 130 -17.78 -2.89 -13.20
CA ASN A 130 -18.75 -3.98 -13.12
C ASN A 130 -19.67 -4.09 -14.34
N VAL A 131 -19.97 -2.99 -15.04
CA VAL A 131 -20.69 -3.02 -16.34
C VAL A 131 -19.82 -3.53 -17.49
N ILE A 132 -18.53 -3.17 -17.53
CA ILE A 132 -17.58 -3.56 -18.59
C ILE A 132 -17.53 -5.09 -18.79
N LYS A 133 -17.28 -5.51 -20.04
CA LYS A 133 -17.05 -6.91 -20.40
C LYS A 133 -15.57 -7.24 -20.17
N PRO A 134 -15.25 -8.34 -19.49
CA PRO A 134 -13.87 -8.77 -19.36
C PRO A 134 -13.30 -9.18 -20.72
N PHE A 135 -11.98 -9.24 -20.81
CA PHE A 135 -11.26 -9.89 -21.89
C PHE A 135 -11.68 -11.37 -22.00
N TYR A 136 -11.97 -11.83 -23.22
CA TYR A 136 -12.26 -13.24 -23.49
C TYR A 136 -10.96 -13.95 -23.87
N ARG A 137 -10.25 -14.43 -22.84
CA ARG A 137 -9.03 -15.22 -22.99
C ARG A 137 -9.34 -16.54 -23.73
N PHE A 138 -8.45 -16.95 -24.63
CA PHE A 138 -8.51 -18.25 -25.32
C PHE A 138 -8.61 -19.41 -24.32
N VAL A 139 -9.51 -20.35 -24.61
CA VAL A 139 -9.65 -21.60 -23.87
C VAL A 139 -9.63 -22.75 -24.88
N GLY A 140 -8.52 -23.50 -24.89
CA GLY A 140 -8.36 -24.67 -25.73
C GLY A 140 -9.03 -25.91 -25.14
N LYS A 141 -9.34 -26.91 -25.99
CA LYS A 141 -9.94 -28.17 -25.54
C LYS A 141 -9.12 -28.89 -24.46
N ASP A 142 -7.80 -28.92 -24.62
CA ASP A 142 -6.88 -29.58 -23.68
C ASP A 142 -6.81 -28.87 -22.30
N MET A 143 -7.25 -27.60 -22.22
CA MET A 143 -7.36 -26.83 -20.98
C MET A 143 -8.69 -27.07 -20.26
N MET A 144 -9.69 -27.66 -20.92
CA MET A 144 -11.07 -27.72 -20.42
C MET A 144 -11.23 -28.69 -19.25
N THR A 145 -10.34 -29.68 -19.14
CA THR A 145 -10.25 -30.65 -18.03
C THR A 145 -10.05 -29.98 -16.68
N ASP A 146 -9.18 -28.97 -16.60
CA ASP A 146 -8.94 -28.16 -15.39
C ASP A 146 -10.08 -27.17 -15.08
N LEU A 147 -11.03 -27.01 -16.00
CA LEU A 147 -12.14 -26.03 -15.95
C LEU A 147 -13.52 -26.70 -15.85
N GLN A 148 -13.57 -28.00 -15.52
CA GLN A 148 -14.78 -28.82 -15.46
C GLN A 148 -15.29 -29.08 -14.03
N TYR A 149 -14.79 -28.36 -13.02
CA TYR A 149 -15.24 -28.52 -11.63
C TYR A 149 -16.74 -28.22 -11.49
N PRO A 150 -17.47 -28.91 -10.59
CA PRO A 150 -18.92 -28.78 -10.51
C PRO A 150 -19.34 -27.37 -10.07
N LEU A 151 -20.28 -26.78 -10.82
CA LEU A 151 -20.86 -25.47 -10.53
C LEU A 151 -21.65 -25.49 -9.22
N LYS A 152 -21.07 -24.95 -8.14
CA LYS A 152 -21.70 -24.81 -6.83
C LYS A 152 -22.29 -23.42 -6.63
N SER A 153 -23.29 -23.31 -5.75
CA SER A 153 -23.68 -22.04 -5.12
C SER A 153 -22.55 -21.46 -4.27
N ASN A 154 -22.47 -20.14 -4.18
CA ASN A 154 -21.55 -19.45 -3.27
C ASN A 154 -21.91 -19.70 -1.79
N THR A 155 -20.99 -20.25 -0.99
CA THR A 155 -21.13 -20.37 0.47
C THR A 155 -21.25 -19.00 1.14
N VAL A 156 -20.36 -18.06 0.78
CA VAL A 156 -20.47 -16.64 1.15
C VAL A 156 -21.08 -15.87 -0.03
N PRO A 157 -22.30 -15.32 0.06
CA PRO A 157 -22.91 -14.56 -1.05
C PRO A 157 -22.35 -13.13 -1.16
N VAL A 158 -22.38 -12.55 -2.36
CA VAL A 158 -21.81 -11.22 -2.66
C VAL A 158 -22.36 -10.14 -1.73
N TRP A 159 -23.66 -10.16 -1.42
CA TRP A 159 -24.31 -9.18 -0.54
C TRP A 159 -23.84 -9.23 0.92
N ALA A 160 -23.23 -10.34 1.37
CA ALA A 160 -22.71 -10.44 2.73
C ALA A 160 -21.38 -9.67 2.89
N VAL A 161 -20.60 -9.50 1.82
CA VAL A 161 -19.26 -8.88 1.89
C VAL A 161 -19.31 -7.46 2.47
N PRO A 162 -20.18 -6.53 2.00
CA PRO A 162 -20.29 -5.21 2.61
C PRO A 162 -20.74 -5.24 4.09
N LEU A 163 -21.52 -6.25 4.50
CA LEU A 163 -22.03 -6.33 5.88
C LEU A 163 -20.89 -6.59 6.87
N TYR A 164 -20.06 -7.61 6.64
CA TYR A 164 -18.95 -7.92 7.55
C TYR A 164 -17.67 -7.12 7.26
N ALA A 165 -17.41 -6.72 6.00
CA ALA A 165 -16.19 -5.97 5.66
C ALA A 165 -16.34 -4.45 5.83
N VAL A 166 -17.57 -3.91 5.85
CA VAL A 166 -17.81 -2.46 6.03
C VAL A 166 -18.67 -2.16 7.25
N LEU A 167 -19.87 -2.74 7.38
CA LEU A 167 -20.79 -2.34 8.46
C LEU A 167 -20.33 -2.81 9.85
N LEU A 168 -19.77 -4.02 9.97
CA LEU A 168 -19.26 -4.54 11.24
C LEU A 168 -18.06 -3.72 11.79
N PRO A 169 -17.02 -3.36 11.00
CA PRO A 169 -16.00 -2.41 11.45
C PRO A 169 -16.58 -1.05 11.86
N ILE A 170 -17.52 -0.49 11.09
CA ILE A 170 -18.18 0.78 11.45
C ILE A 170 -18.92 0.68 12.79
N ALA A 171 -19.63 -0.42 13.05
CA ALA A 171 -20.29 -0.66 14.33
C ALA A 171 -19.28 -0.71 15.50
N ILE A 172 -18.12 -1.34 15.30
CA ILE A 172 -17.04 -1.37 16.29
C ILE A 172 -16.48 0.04 16.53
N PHE A 173 -16.25 0.85 15.48
CA PHE A 173 -15.79 2.23 15.62
C PHE A 173 -16.82 3.09 16.39
N ILE A 174 -18.12 2.87 16.18
CA ILE A 174 -19.20 3.53 16.92
C ILE A 174 -19.18 3.13 18.40
N VAL A 175 -18.92 1.87 18.74
CA VAL A 175 -18.75 1.42 20.14
C VAL A 175 -17.54 2.09 20.81
N PHE A 176 -16.40 2.20 20.11
CA PHE A 176 -15.25 2.97 20.60
C PHE A 176 -15.56 4.46 20.76
N TYR A 177 -16.29 5.08 19.81
CA TYR A 177 -16.75 6.47 19.93
C TYR A 177 -17.64 6.69 21.15
N PHE A 178 -18.62 5.82 21.42
CA PHE A 178 -19.48 5.98 22.60
C PHE A 178 -18.69 5.93 23.91
N ARG A 179 -17.62 5.13 23.97
CA ARG A 179 -16.72 5.01 25.13
C ARG A 179 -15.76 6.19 25.29
N ARG A 180 -15.17 6.67 24.18
CA ARG A 180 -14.06 7.66 24.20
C ARG A 180 -14.48 9.09 23.87
N ARG A 181 -15.64 9.27 23.23
CA ARG A 181 -16.22 10.55 22.75
C ARG A 181 -15.31 11.37 21.82
N ASP A 182 -14.43 10.68 21.09
CA ASP A 182 -13.53 11.27 20.10
C ASP A 182 -14.11 11.15 18.68
N VAL A 183 -14.58 12.27 18.10
CA VAL A 183 -15.08 12.32 16.72
C VAL A 183 -13.96 12.13 15.68
N TYR A 184 -12.70 12.45 16.00
CA TYR A 184 -11.60 12.27 15.07
C TYR A 184 -11.37 10.78 14.85
N ASP A 185 -11.26 9.98 15.93
CA ASP A 185 -11.13 8.52 15.83
C ASP A 185 -12.24 7.87 14.97
N LEU A 186 -13.50 8.26 15.20
CA LEU A 186 -14.64 7.76 14.44
C LEU A 186 -14.59 8.16 12.96
N HIS A 187 -14.39 9.45 12.67
CA HIS A 187 -14.43 9.97 11.30
C HIS A 187 -13.30 9.42 10.45
N HIS A 188 -12.06 9.46 10.97
CA HIS A 188 -10.89 9.04 10.21
C HIS A 188 -10.87 7.50 10.09
N GLY A 189 -11.38 6.75 11.08
CA GLY A 189 -11.60 5.30 10.97
C GLY A 189 -12.60 4.92 9.88
N ILE A 190 -13.76 5.58 9.81
CA ILE A 190 -14.76 5.37 8.75
C ILE A 190 -14.18 5.75 7.37
N LEU A 191 -13.55 6.92 7.27
CA LEU A 191 -12.99 7.44 6.02
C LEU A 191 -11.92 6.48 5.46
N ALA A 192 -11.01 6.00 6.32
CA ALA A 192 -9.97 5.03 5.97
C ALA A 192 -10.52 3.69 5.49
N LEU A 193 -11.53 3.15 6.17
CA LEU A 193 -12.16 1.89 5.83
C LEU A 193 -12.82 1.97 4.44
N LEU A 194 -13.57 3.04 4.17
CA LEU A 194 -14.22 3.27 2.88
C LEU A 194 -13.19 3.41 1.75
N PHE A 195 -12.10 4.14 1.97
CA PHE A 195 -11.00 4.22 1.01
C PHE A 195 -10.33 2.86 0.79
N SER A 196 -10.08 2.10 1.86
CA SER A 196 -9.45 0.79 1.76
C SER A 196 -10.27 -0.16 0.88
N VAL A 197 -11.58 -0.24 1.11
CA VAL A 197 -12.45 -1.16 0.37
C VAL A 197 -12.65 -0.70 -1.07
N LEU A 198 -12.86 0.61 -1.31
CA LEU A 198 -13.13 1.12 -2.66
C LEU A 198 -11.88 1.22 -3.55
N ILE A 199 -10.69 1.51 -3.00
CA ILE A 199 -9.43 1.39 -3.75
C ILE A 199 -9.21 -0.08 -4.11
N THR A 200 -9.43 -1.02 -3.17
CA THR A 200 -9.30 -2.45 -3.46
C THR A 200 -10.34 -2.93 -4.50
N GLY A 201 -11.58 -2.42 -4.48
CA GLY A 201 -12.60 -2.71 -5.49
C GLY A 201 -12.16 -2.32 -6.89
N VAL A 202 -11.86 -1.03 -7.10
CA VAL A 202 -11.38 -0.50 -8.39
C VAL A 202 -10.14 -1.25 -8.91
N LEU A 203 -9.17 -1.56 -8.03
CA LEU A 203 -7.99 -2.35 -8.41
C LEU A 203 -8.33 -3.81 -8.75
N THR A 204 -9.21 -4.46 -7.99
CA THR A 204 -9.63 -5.85 -8.23
C THR A 204 -10.32 -5.97 -9.57
N ASP A 205 -11.30 -5.10 -9.84
CA ASP A 205 -12.21 -5.27 -10.96
C ASP A 205 -11.59 -4.79 -12.28
N ALA A 206 -10.72 -3.77 -12.24
CA ALA A 206 -9.87 -3.42 -13.38
C ALA A 206 -8.90 -4.56 -13.76
N ILE A 207 -8.36 -5.31 -12.80
CA ILE A 207 -7.48 -6.45 -13.08
C ILE A 207 -8.31 -7.65 -13.60
N LYS A 208 -9.49 -7.94 -13.03
CA LYS A 208 -10.40 -8.99 -13.58
C LYS A 208 -10.74 -8.75 -15.04
N ASP A 209 -11.13 -7.52 -15.37
CA ASP A 209 -11.57 -7.19 -16.72
C ASP A 209 -10.45 -7.20 -17.75
N ALA A 210 -9.21 -6.91 -17.32
CA ALA A 210 -8.03 -7.07 -18.16
C ALA A 210 -7.64 -8.55 -18.33
N VAL A 211 -7.48 -9.31 -17.24
CA VAL A 211 -6.89 -10.67 -17.26
C VAL A 211 -7.85 -11.74 -17.83
N GLY A 212 -9.17 -11.58 -17.67
CA GLY A 212 -10.16 -12.46 -18.31
C GLY A 212 -10.05 -13.95 -17.95
N ARG A 213 -9.46 -14.30 -16.79
CA ARG A 213 -9.16 -15.69 -16.40
C ARG A 213 -10.46 -16.50 -16.22
N PRO A 214 -10.64 -17.62 -16.94
CA PRO A 214 -11.70 -18.58 -16.67
C PRO A 214 -11.69 -19.08 -15.22
N ARG A 215 -12.86 -19.27 -14.62
CA ARG A 215 -13.07 -19.92 -13.31
C ARG A 215 -12.90 -21.46 -13.41
N PRO A 216 -12.59 -22.17 -12.31
CA PRO A 216 -12.54 -23.64 -12.31
C PRO A 216 -13.85 -24.34 -12.73
N ASP A 217 -14.99 -23.65 -12.63
CA ASP A 217 -16.33 -24.12 -13.00
C ASP A 217 -16.79 -23.69 -14.41
N PHE A 218 -15.88 -23.12 -15.21
CA PHE A 218 -16.21 -22.44 -16.47
C PHE A 218 -16.90 -23.33 -17.52
N PHE A 219 -16.58 -24.63 -17.59
CA PHE A 219 -17.24 -25.57 -18.51
C PHE A 219 -18.76 -25.52 -18.41
N TRP A 220 -19.31 -25.55 -17.19
CA TRP A 220 -20.76 -25.61 -16.97
C TRP A 220 -21.46 -24.28 -17.23
N ARG A 221 -20.74 -23.15 -17.08
CA ARG A 221 -21.20 -21.81 -17.48
C ARG A 221 -21.23 -21.65 -19.01
N CYS A 222 -20.26 -22.26 -19.68
CA CYS A 222 -20.09 -22.21 -21.13
C CYS A 222 -21.05 -23.16 -21.87
N PHE A 223 -21.26 -24.37 -21.30
CA PHE A 223 -21.98 -25.50 -21.88
C PHE A 223 -23.00 -26.12 -20.89
N PRO A 224 -24.17 -25.49 -20.65
CA PRO A 224 -25.15 -26.00 -19.67
C PRO A 224 -25.78 -27.36 -20.00
N ASP A 225 -25.66 -27.83 -21.26
CA ASP A 225 -26.09 -29.16 -21.70
C ASP A 225 -24.95 -30.20 -21.74
N GLY A 226 -23.75 -29.81 -21.27
CA GLY A 226 -22.57 -30.68 -21.18
C GLY A 226 -21.89 -31.02 -22.51
N LYS A 227 -22.17 -30.31 -23.61
CA LYS A 227 -21.56 -30.56 -24.92
C LYS A 227 -20.58 -29.47 -25.32
N ASP A 228 -19.34 -29.87 -25.60
CA ASP A 228 -18.23 -28.96 -25.89
C ASP A 228 -18.09 -28.60 -27.38
N PHE A 229 -18.10 -27.30 -27.69
CA PHE A 229 -17.93 -26.76 -29.04
C PHE A 229 -16.70 -25.86 -29.13
N TYR A 230 -15.94 -25.98 -30.23
CA TYR A 230 -14.74 -25.20 -30.52
C TYR A 230 -14.73 -24.72 -31.98
N ASP A 231 -14.00 -23.64 -32.23
CA ASP A 231 -13.75 -23.13 -33.59
C ASP A 231 -12.58 -23.86 -34.30
N GLN A 232 -12.29 -23.44 -35.53
CA GLN A 232 -11.20 -24.01 -36.35
C GLN A 232 -9.79 -23.74 -35.78
N LEU A 233 -9.65 -22.83 -34.82
CA LEU A 233 -8.41 -22.51 -34.11
C LEU A 233 -8.33 -23.23 -32.74
N GLY A 234 -9.34 -24.04 -32.41
CA GLY A 234 -9.44 -24.77 -31.14
C GLY A 234 -9.94 -23.94 -29.96
N ASN A 235 -10.43 -22.72 -30.18
CA ASN A 235 -10.98 -21.87 -29.12
C ASN A 235 -12.44 -22.23 -28.82
N VAL A 236 -12.84 -22.12 -27.55
CA VAL A 236 -14.20 -22.44 -27.07
C VAL A 236 -15.30 -21.55 -27.70
N ILE A 237 -16.45 -22.14 -28.04
CA ILE A 237 -17.66 -21.45 -28.49
C ILE A 237 -18.80 -21.71 -27.50
N CYS A 238 -18.96 -20.83 -26.50
CA CYS A 238 -19.99 -20.99 -25.47
C CYS A 238 -21.42 -20.67 -25.97
N HIS A 239 -22.41 -21.44 -25.49
CA HIS A 239 -23.84 -21.25 -25.76
C HIS A 239 -24.71 -21.12 -24.49
N GLY A 240 -24.09 -21.09 -23.30
CA GLY A 240 -24.77 -20.76 -22.03
C GLY A 240 -25.20 -19.29 -21.88
N GLU A 241 -25.62 -18.90 -20.68
CA GLU A 241 -26.10 -17.53 -20.44
C GLU A 241 -24.95 -16.51 -20.49
N LYS A 242 -25.19 -15.38 -21.16
CA LYS A 242 -24.19 -14.31 -21.34
C LYS A 242 -23.74 -13.65 -20.03
N SER A 243 -24.55 -13.75 -18.97
CA SER A 243 -24.21 -13.31 -17.60
C SER A 243 -23.21 -14.27 -16.96
N ASP A 244 -23.52 -15.57 -16.94
CA ASP A 244 -22.66 -16.63 -16.40
C ASP A 244 -21.35 -16.79 -17.18
N ILE A 245 -21.36 -16.64 -18.50
CA ILE A 245 -20.14 -16.63 -19.31
C ILE A 245 -19.28 -15.40 -18.97
N LYS A 246 -19.87 -14.20 -18.81
CA LYS A 246 -19.15 -12.99 -18.36
C LYS A 246 -18.54 -13.21 -16.99
N GLU A 247 -19.30 -13.75 -16.03
CA GLU A 247 -18.83 -14.00 -14.67
C GLU A 247 -17.78 -15.12 -14.61
N GLY A 248 -17.89 -16.10 -15.50
CA GLY A 248 -16.94 -17.19 -15.71
C GLY A 248 -15.55 -16.72 -16.13
N HIS A 249 -15.42 -15.54 -16.74
CA HIS A 249 -14.12 -14.93 -17.08
C HIS A 249 -13.56 -13.97 -16.01
N LYS A 250 -14.26 -13.77 -14.88
CA LYS A 250 -13.83 -12.85 -13.80
C LYS A 250 -13.15 -13.57 -12.60
N SER A 251 -12.29 -14.55 -12.86
CA SER A 251 -11.65 -15.35 -11.80
C SER A 251 -10.51 -14.65 -11.06
N PHE A 252 -9.58 -13.96 -11.74
CA PHE A 252 -8.38 -13.39 -11.10
C PHE A 252 -8.45 -11.85 -11.01
N PRO A 253 -8.17 -11.21 -9.84
CA PRO A 253 -8.09 -11.78 -8.49
C PRO A 253 -9.50 -11.99 -7.87
N SER A 254 -9.57 -12.71 -6.76
CA SER A 254 -10.84 -12.94 -6.06
C SER A 254 -11.32 -11.70 -5.31
N GLY A 255 -12.42 -11.10 -5.80
CA GLY A 255 -13.02 -9.89 -5.21
C GLY A 255 -13.61 -10.10 -3.82
N HIS A 256 -14.22 -11.25 -3.56
CA HIS A 256 -14.68 -11.61 -2.21
C HIS A 256 -13.50 -11.57 -1.21
N THR A 257 -12.36 -12.17 -1.59
CA THR A 257 -11.17 -12.20 -0.75
C THR A 257 -10.53 -10.81 -0.61
N SER A 258 -10.40 -10.05 -1.69
CA SER A 258 -9.75 -8.74 -1.64
C SER A 258 -10.55 -7.74 -0.80
N TRP A 259 -11.87 -7.64 -0.98
CA TRP A 259 -12.74 -6.81 -0.15
C TRP A 259 -12.73 -7.25 1.32
N SER A 260 -12.70 -8.57 1.59
CA SER A 260 -12.61 -9.10 2.95
C SER A 260 -11.30 -8.70 3.64
N PHE A 261 -10.15 -8.90 2.98
CA PHE A 261 -8.85 -8.52 3.53
C PHE A 261 -8.65 -7.00 3.60
N ALA A 262 -9.30 -6.22 2.74
CA ALA A 262 -9.35 -4.77 2.88
C ALA A 262 -10.09 -4.36 4.17
N GLY A 263 -11.36 -4.74 4.30
CA GLY A 263 -12.21 -4.31 5.42
C GLY A 263 -11.83 -4.92 6.77
N LEU A 264 -11.65 -6.24 6.83
CA LEU A 264 -11.30 -6.95 8.06
C LEU A 264 -9.80 -6.85 8.40
N GLY A 265 -8.92 -6.71 7.40
CA GLY A 265 -7.51 -6.39 7.64
C GLY A 265 -7.34 -4.98 8.21
N PHE A 266 -8.10 -4.00 7.72
CA PHE A 266 -8.17 -2.67 8.34
C PHE A 266 -8.68 -2.75 9.79
N LEU A 267 -9.74 -3.52 10.05
CA LEU A 267 -10.26 -3.71 11.41
C LEU A 267 -9.22 -4.37 12.35
N SER A 268 -8.46 -5.35 11.87
CA SER A 268 -7.33 -5.96 12.60
C SER A 268 -6.28 -4.91 13.00
N LEU A 269 -5.82 -4.08 12.05
CA LEU A 269 -4.86 -3.00 12.31
C LEU A 269 -5.41 -1.97 13.33
N TYR A 270 -6.68 -1.57 13.18
CA TYR A 270 -7.37 -0.70 14.12
C TYR A 270 -7.40 -1.30 15.52
N LEU A 271 -7.84 -2.55 15.68
CA LEU A 271 -7.88 -3.23 16.97
C LEU A 271 -6.49 -3.40 17.59
N ALA A 272 -5.45 -3.68 16.80
CA ALA A 272 -4.08 -3.80 17.26
C ALA A 272 -3.59 -2.48 17.90
N GLY A 273 -3.91 -1.35 17.27
CA GLY A 273 -3.67 -0.01 17.81
C GLY A 273 -4.47 0.26 19.09
N LYS A 274 -5.80 0.06 19.08
CA LYS A 274 -6.67 0.36 20.25
C LYS A 274 -6.36 -0.48 21.48
N LEU A 275 -6.10 -1.78 21.31
CA LEU A 275 -5.74 -2.69 22.39
C LEU A 275 -4.28 -2.52 22.84
N LYS A 276 -3.48 -1.72 22.11
CA LYS A 276 -2.03 -1.56 22.31
C LYS A 276 -1.36 -2.95 22.31
N ALA A 277 -1.62 -3.73 21.26
CA ALA A 277 -1.26 -5.15 21.18
C ALA A 277 0.25 -5.42 21.35
N PHE A 278 1.07 -4.45 20.95
CA PHE A 278 2.53 -4.51 20.99
C PHE A 278 3.15 -3.63 22.09
N ASP A 279 2.42 -3.36 23.18
CA ASP A 279 2.86 -2.52 24.33
C ASP A 279 4.03 -3.10 25.16
N ARG A 280 4.67 -4.17 24.68
CA ARG A 280 5.76 -4.94 25.33
C ARG A 280 5.38 -5.55 26.69
N ARG A 281 4.10 -5.57 27.08
CA ARG A 281 3.64 -6.19 28.35
C ARG A 281 3.32 -7.69 28.23
N GLY A 282 3.56 -8.33 27.09
CA GLY A 282 3.41 -9.79 26.92
C GLY A 282 1.98 -10.35 26.93
N HIS A 283 0.95 -9.51 26.83
CA HIS A 283 -0.46 -9.95 26.93
C HIS A 283 -0.97 -10.56 25.60
N VAL A 284 -0.65 -11.85 25.36
CA VAL A 284 -0.95 -12.59 24.12
C VAL A 284 -2.45 -12.62 23.78
N SER A 285 -3.36 -12.60 24.76
CA SER A 285 -4.82 -12.58 24.52
C SER A 285 -5.29 -11.40 23.65
N LYS A 286 -4.57 -10.28 23.66
CA LYS A 286 -4.82 -9.15 22.74
C LYS A 286 -4.66 -9.57 21.28
N LEU A 287 -3.69 -10.42 20.97
CA LEU A 287 -3.42 -10.90 19.60
C LEU A 287 -4.54 -11.80 19.09
N CYS A 288 -5.18 -12.60 19.96
CA CYS A 288 -6.36 -13.38 19.59
C CYS A 288 -7.47 -12.49 19.03
N ILE A 289 -7.78 -11.37 19.70
CA ILE A 289 -8.80 -10.41 19.26
C ILE A 289 -8.38 -9.72 17.93
N VAL A 290 -7.09 -9.42 17.76
CA VAL A 290 -6.55 -8.83 16.52
C VAL A 290 -6.61 -9.81 15.33
N PHE A 291 -6.34 -11.11 15.56
CA PHE A 291 -6.36 -12.11 14.50
C PHE A 291 -7.77 -12.58 14.12
N LEU A 292 -8.80 -12.42 14.95
CA LEU A 292 -10.17 -12.84 14.62
C LEU A 292 -10.71 -12.26 13.29
N PRO A 293 -10.59 -10.94 12.98
CA PRO A 293 -10.92 -10.40 11.67
C PRO A 293 -10.13 -11.03 10.51
N LEU A 294 -8.83 -11.28 10.69
CA LEU A 294 -7.99 -11.90 9.65
C LEU A 294 -8.34 -13.39 9.45
N LEU A 295 -8.72 -14.10 10.51
CA LEU A 295 -9.23 -15.47 10.43
C LEU A 295 -10.57 -15.50 9.67
N ALA A 296 -11.50 -14.58 9.97
CA ALA A 296 -12.76 -14.48 9.24
C ALA A 296 -12.54 -14.18 7.74
N ALA A 297 -11.64 -13.25 7.41
CA ALA A 297 -11.25 -12.99 6.01
C ALA A 297 -10.61 -14.22 5.34
N SER A 298 -9.83 -15.00 6.09
CA SER A 298 -9.20 -16.24 5.60
C SER A 298 -10.22 -17.37 5.38
N LEU A 299 -11.28 -17.46 6.20
CA LEU A 299 -12.36 -18.43 6.00
C LEU A 299 -13.20 -18.08 4.76
N VAL A 300 -13.48 -16.79 4.52
CA VAL A 300 -14.07 -16.34 3.24
C VAL A 300 -13.15 -16.74 2.09
N ALA A 301 -11.83 -16.50 2.21
CA ALA A 301 -10.85 -16.85 1.19
C ALA A 301 -10.86 -18.36 0.84
N VAL A 302 -10.88 -19.23 1.86
CA VAL A 302 -10.96 -20.69 1.72
C VAL A 302 -12.25 -21.11 1.02
N SER A 303 -13.41 -20.54 1.40
CA SER A 303 -14.69 -20.87 0.75
C SER A 303 -14.69 -20.64 -0.77
N ARG A 304 -13.90 -19.69 -1.27
CA ARG A 304 -13.78 -19.44 -2.72
C ARG A 304 -13.05 -20.53 -3.49
N VAL A 305 -12.23 -21.33 -2.82
CA VAL A 305 -11.58 -22.52 -3.38
C VAL A 305 -12.50 -23.74 -3.21
N ASP A 306 -13.12 -23.90 -2.04
CA ASP A 306 -14.01 -25.03 -1.74
C ASP A 306 -15.30 -25.01 -2.58
N ASP A 307 -15.83 -23.82 -2.89
CA ASP A 307 -16.96 -23.63 -3.81
C ASP A 307 -16.56 -23.83 -5.29
N TYR A 308 -15.27 -24.00 -5.61
CA TYR A 308 -14.70 -24.00 -6.97
C TYR A 308 -14.88 -22.69 -7.77
N TRP A 309 -15.26 -21.58 -7.13
CA TRP A 309 -15.40 -20.30 -7.82
C TRP A 309 -14.05 -19.69 -8.23
N HIS A 310 -12.97 -19.94 -7.49
CA HIS A 310 -11.66 -19.33 -7.72
C HIS A 310 -10.52 -20.33 -7.55
N HIS A 311 -9.43 -20.10 -8.28
CA HIS A 311 -8.18 -20.82 -8.03
C HIS A 311 -7.46 -20.24 -6.81
N TRP A 312 -6.60 -21.04 -6.15
CA TRP A 312 -5.86 -20.58 -4.98
C TRP A 312 -4.97 -19.35 -5.27
N GLN A 313 -4.46 -19.18 -6.49
CA GLN A 313 -3.68 -17.98 -6.84
C GLN A 313 -4.56 -16.71 -6.87
N ASP A 314 -5.80 -16.83 -7.35
CA ASP A 314 -6.76 -15.73 -7.41
C ASP A 314 -7.11 -15.23 -6.00
N VAL A 315 -7.24 -16.19 -5.08
CA VAL A 315 -7.53 -15.98 -3.66
C VAL A 315 -6.32 -15.36 -2.95
N PHE A 316 -5.12 -15.92 -3.12
CA PHE A 316 -3.88 -15.41 -2.51
C PHE A 316 -3.56 -13.98 -2.97
N ALA A 317 -3.63 -13.73 -4.29
CA ALA A 317 -3.41 -12.39 -4.84
C ALA A 317 -4.46 -11.39 -4.36
N GLY A 318 -5.74 -11.79 -4.27
CA GLY A 318 -6.81 -10.97 -3.71
C GLY A 318 -6.55 -10.59 -2.25
N GLY A 319 -6.18 -11.56 -1.41
CA GLY A 319 -5.86 -11.32 0.01
C GLY A 319 -4.67 -10.39 0.22
N LEU A 320 -3.59 -10.59 -0.55
CA LEU A 320 -2.42 -9.72 -0.53
C LEU A 320 -2.76 -8.29 -0.97
N LEU A 321 -3.52 -8.11 -2.05
CA LEU A 321 -3.99 -6.82 -2.54
C LEU A 321 -4.81 -6.07 -1.48
N GLY A 322 -5.80 -6.73 -0.88
CA GLY A 322 -6.65 -6.16 0.16
C GLY A 322 -5.86 -5.73 1.41
N LEU A 323 -4.99 -6.60 1.92
CA LEU A 323 -4.19 -6.33 3.12
C LEU A 323 -3.17 -5.20 2.90
N THR A 324 -2.59 -5.12 1.69
CA THR A 324 -1.64 -4.06 1.31
C THR A 324 -2.34 -2.69 1.28
N VAL A 325 -3.48 -2.59 0.60
CA VAL A 325 -4.26 -1.36 0.53
C VAL A 325 -4.78 -0.94 1.91
N ALA A 326 -5.25 -1.88 2.73
CA ALA A 326 -5.65 -1.61 4.12
C ALA A 326 -4.51 -1.04 4.96
N THR A 327 -3.30 -1.56 4.79
CA THR A 327 -2.10 -1.07 5.51
C THR A 327 -1.78 0.38 5.13
N PHE A 328 -1.77 0.71 3.82
CA PHE A 328 -1.55 2.09 3.37
C PHE A 328 -2.66 3.05 3.82
N CYS A 329 -3.94 2.64 3.76
CA CYS A 329 -5.06 3.47 4.21
C CYS A 329 -5.06 3.68 5.73
N TYR A 330 -4.63 2.70 6.53
CA TYR A 330 -4.46 2.82 7.99
C TYR A 330 -3.34 3.81 8.35
N LEU A 331 -2.15 3.65 7.75
CA LEU A 331 -0.97 4.47 8.05
C LEU A 331 -1.13 5.95 7.68
N GLN A 332 -2.12 6.30 6.86
CA GLN A 332 -2.43 7.69 6.51
C GLN A 332 -3.10 8.47 7.67
N PHE A 333 -3.65 7.78 8.67
CA PHE A 333 -4.40 8.37 9.80
C PHE A 333 -3.89 7.97 11.18
N PHE A 334 -3.35 6.76 11.29
CA PHE A 334 -2.97 6.14 12.56
C PHE A 334 -1.46 5.81 12.55
N PRO A 335 -0.74 6.02 13.66
CA PRO A 335 0.60 5.49 13.80
C PRO A 335 0.61 3.95 13.67
N PRO A 336 1.73 3.35 13.25
CA PRO A 336 1.89 1.89 13.23
C PRO A 336 1.49 1.27 14.58
N PRO A 337 0.84 0.09 14.65
CA PRO A 337 0.32 -0.47 15.92
C PRO A 337 1.37 -0.77 17.01
N TYR A 338 2.66 -0.77 16.66
CA TYR A 338 3.79 -0.90 17.59
C TYR A 338 4.33 0.44 18.12
N HIS A 339 3.82 1.57 17.62
CA HIS A 339 4.17 2.89 18.14
C HIS A 339 3.43 3.17 19.46
N THR A 340 4.07 3.91 20.37
CA THR A 340 3.52 4.26 21.70
C THR A 340 2.18 5.02 21.61
N GLU A 341 1.96 5.72 20.51
CA GLU A 341 0.76 6.50 20.21
C GLU A 341 -0.24 5.81 19.26
N GLY A 342 0.02 4.55 18.84
CA GLY A 342 -0.84 3.79 17.90
C GLY A 342 -2.29 3.56 18.35
N TRP A 343 -2.68 3.99 19.55
CA TRP A 343 -4.06 3.97 20.05
C TRP A 343 -4.92 5.17 19.59
N GLY A 344 -4.33 6.22 19.01
CA GLY A 344 -5.01 7.44 18.56
C GLY A 344 -4.71 7.80 17.10
N THR A 345 -5.43 8.79 16.55
CA THR A 345 -5.14 9.35 15.22
C THR A 345 -4.06 10.43 15.31
N TYR A 346 -3.31 10.66 14.23
CA TYR A 346 -2.39 11.80 14.15
C TYR A 346 -3.08 13.15 14.39
N ALA A 347 -4.36 13.27 14.00
CA ALA A 347 -5.16 14.46 14.25
C ALA A 347 -5.47 14.68 15.74
N TYR A 348 -5.77 13.61 16.50
CA TYR A 348 -6.02 13.68 17.94
C TYR A 348 -4.79 14.23 18.70
N PHE A 349 -3.60 13.71 18.43
CA PHE A 349 -2.38 14.14 19.14
C PHE A 349 -2.02 15.59 18.83
N ARG A 350 -2.16 16.03 17.57
CA ARG A 350 -1.96 17.42 17.17
C ARG A 350 -2.93 18.38 17.87
N MET A 351 -4.23 18.05 17.91
CA MET A 351 -5.24 18.83 18.64
C MET A 351 -4.93 18.91 20.16
N LEU A 352 -4.42 17.84 20.75
CA LEU A 352 -4.03 17.79 22.16
C LEU A 352 -2.81 18.68 22.45
N GLU A 353 -1.84 18.73 21.55
CA GLU A 353 -0.67 19.62 21.62
C GLU A 353 -1.07 21.10 21.46
N GLU A 354 -1.86 21.43 20.43
CA GLU A 354 -2.41 22.78 20.22
C GLU A 354 -3.18 23.28 21.46
N SER A 355 -3.98 22.40 22.08
CA SER A 355 -4.74 22.70 23.31
C SER A 355 -3.83 22.96 24.52
N ARG A 356 -2.73 22.19 24.67
CA ARG A 356 -1.74 22.39 25.73
C ARG A 356 -1.02 23.73 25.57
N VAL A 357 -0.55 24.04 24.35
CA VAL A 357 0.11 25.30 24.02
C VAL A 357 -0.83 26.50 24.23
N SER A 358 -2.11 26.40 23.88
CA SER A 358 -3.10 27.45 24.12
C SER A 358 -3.42 27.68 25.60
N THR A 359 -3.09 26.75 26.50
CA THR A 359 -3.40 26.85 27.93
C THR A 359 -2.26 27.50 28.73
N GLN A 360 -1.00 27.28 28.32
CA GLN A 360 0.18 27.82 29.00
C GLN A 360 0.29 29.36 29.09
N PRO A 361 -0.11 30.19 28.11
CA PRO A 361 0.06 31.65 28.21
C PRO A 361 -0.78 32.33 29.30
N ALA A 362 -1.79 31.66 29.86
CA ALA A 362 -2.59 32.19 30.97
C ALA A 362 -1.83 32.20 32.30
N ASN A 363 -1.04 31.15 32.57
CA ASN A 363 -0.40 30.97 33.89
C ASN A 363 0.87 31.82 34.07
N ALA A 364 1.52 32.23 32.98
CA ALA A 364 2.75 33.03 33.03
C ALA A 364 2.55 34.51 33.41
N VAL A 365 1.30 35.00 33.48
CA VAL A 365 1.00 36.42 33.74
C VAL A 365 0.79 36.71 35.24
N ASN A 366 0.34 35.71 36.01
CA ASN A 366 -0.05 35.91 37.42
C ASN A 366 1.10 35.85 38.44
N SER A 367 2.36 35.64 38.00
CA SER A 367 3.51 35.42 38.89
C SER A 367 4.41 36.65 39.11
N HIS A 368 4.11 37.81 38.51
CA HIS A 368 5.00 38.98 38.54
C HIS A 368 4.41 40.29 39.09
N ASN A 369 3.14 40.33 39.49
CA ASN A 369 2.52 41.51 40.14
C ASN A 369 2.67 41.49 41.69
N GLY A 370 3.72 40.86 42.21
CA GLY A 370 3.85 40.51 43.63
C GLY A 370 4.95 41.21 44.44
N GLN A 371 5.83 42.01 43.82
CA GLN A 371 6.92 42.72 44.49
C GLN A 371 7.46 43.88 43.62
N ALA A 372 8.21 44.80 44.26
CA ALA A 372 8.78 46.04 43.69
C ALA A 372 7.83 47.25 43.52
N ILE A 373 7.31 47.76 44.64
CA ILE A 373 7.21 49.21 44.83
C ILE A 373 8.49 49.65 45.56
N GLU A 374 9.42 50.31 44.87
CA GLU A 374 10.14 51.48 45.41
C GLU A 374 11.04 52.17 44.38
N ILE A 375 11.06 53.51 44.48
CA ILE A 375 12.12 54.46 44.08
C ILE A 375 12.43 54.65 42.57
N GLN A 376 12.51 55.94 42.19
CA GLN A 376 12.82 56.45 40.85
C GLN A 376 14.32 56.75 40.69
N ILE A 377 14.78 56.92 39.44
CA ILE A 377 15.75 57.92 38.91
C ILE A 377 16.08 57.46 37.46
N VAL A 378 15.65 58.11 36.35
CA VAL A 378 16.07 59.43 35.81
C VAL A 378 17.56 59.39 35.42
N ASN A 379 18.00 59.23 34.17
CA ASN A 379 17.82 60.11 32.99
C ASN A 379 18.32 59.43 31.66
N GLN A 380 17.93 59.78 30.41
CA GLN A 380 18.31 60.92 29.50
C GLN A 380 19.78 60.83 28.97
N GLU A 381 20.20 60.95 27.69
CA GLU A 381 19.67 61.18 26.30
C GLU A 381 20.77 60.73 25.27
N ASP A 382 20.65 60.66 23.92
CA ASP A 382 19.54 60.62 22.94
C ASP A 382 19.86 59.51 21.87
N GLU A 383 20.04 59.58 20.54
CA GLU A 383 19.87 60.54 19.41
C GLU A 383 19.25 59.73 18.20
N ARG A 384 18.31 60.26 17.39
CA ARG A 384 18.47 61.13 16.18
C ARG A 384 19.14 60.44 14.97
N SER A 385 18.69 60.51 13.71
CA SER A 385 17.48 61.07 13.05
C SER A 385 17.34 60.54 11.61
N SER A 386 16.23 60.90 10.95
CA SER A 386 16.04 61.06 9.48
C SER A 386 15.43 59.84 8.75
N ASN A 387 14.16 59.89 8.27
CA ASN A 387 13.57 60.69 7.17
C ASN A 387 13.88 60.10 5.78
N ALA A 388 12.97 59.97 4.80
CA ALA A 388 11.52 60.27 4.68
C ALA A 388 10.93 59.37 3.54
N PHE A 389 9.72 58.78 3.64
CA PHE A 389 8.38 59.30 3.28
C PHE A 389 7.84 58.91 1.86
N LEU A 390 6.79 58.07 1.89
CA LEU A 390 5.66 57.90 0.94
C LEU A 390 5.85 57.43 -0.52
N GLY A 391 4.85 56.66 -0.99
CA GLY A 391 4.60 56.32 -2.40
C GLY A 391 3.53 55.21 -2.55
N LEU A 392 2.29 55.57 -2.90
CA LEU A 392 1.23 54.59 -3.24
C LEU A 392 1.32 54.17 -4.71
N SER A 393 0.94 52.92 -5.02
CA SER A 393 0.21 52.65 -6.27
C SER A 393 -0.63 51.34 -6.21
N VAL A 394 -1.64 51.32 -7.06
CA VAL A 394 -2.72 50.32 -7.18
C VAL A 394 -2.24 49.02 -7.84
N GLU A 395 -2.74 47.86 -7.39
CA GLU A 395 -2.74 46.64 -8.21
C GLU A 395 -4.14 46.31 -8.77
N ARG A 396 -4.14 45.67 -9.93
CA ARG A 396 -5.31 45.48 -10.82
C ARG A 396 -5.60 43.99 -10.98
N GLY A 397 -6.83 43.58 -10.64
CA GLY A 397 -7.26 42.18 -10.77
C GLY A 397 -7.21 41.65 -12.21
N SER A 398 -6.91 40.36 -12.37
CA SER A 398 -6.85 39.67 -13.66
C SER A 398 -7.51 38.28 -13.59
N SER A 399 -8.09 37.85 -14.71
CA SER A 399 -8.83 36.58 -14.85
C SER A 399 -7.88 35.37 -14.90
N PRO A 400 -8.26 34.17 -14.40
CA PRO A 400 -7.43 32.98 -14.53
C PRO A 400 -7.23 32.55 -16.00
N THR A 401 -6.02 32.10 -16.33
CA THR A 401 -5.68 31.54 -17.66
C THR A 401 -6.15 30.10 -17.82
N LEU A 402 -6.24 29.65 -19.07
CA LEU A 402 -6.69 28.30 -19.47
C LEU A 402 -5.91 27.17 -18.77
N ASP A 403 -4.62 27.38 -18.48
CA ASP A 403 -3.74 26.42 -17.81
C ASP A 403 -4.25 26.05 -16.42
N LYS A 404 -4.86 27.01 -15.70
CA LYS A 404 -5.48 26.77 -14.38
C LYS A 404 -6.74 25.91 -14.48
N ILE A 405 -7.40 25.86 -15.64
CA ILE A 405 -8.55 24.98 -15.88
C ILE A 405 -8.07 23.56 -16.20
N ILE A 406 -7.01 23.41 -17.00
CA ILE A 406 -6.39 22.11 -17.32
C ILE A 406 -5.84 21.44 -16.05
N LEU A 407 -5.12 22.19 -15.19
CA LEU A 407 -4.67 21.68 -13.89
C LEU A 407 -5.83 21.25 -12.97
N LYS A 408 -6.97 21.94 -13.05
CA LYS A 408 -8.17 21.63 -12.27
C LYS A 408 -8.90 20.37 -12.76
N LEU A 409 -8.87 20.10 -14.07
CA LEU A 409 -9.36 18.85 -14.67
C LEU A 409 -8.46 17.64 -14.35
N LEU A 410 -7.19 17.86 -14.00
CA LEU A 410 -6.24 16.81 -13.59
C LEU A 410 -6.26 16.51 -12.08
N GLY A 411 -7.12 17.17 -11.30
CA GLY A 411 -7.23 16.96 -9.84
C GLY A 411 -6.05 17.48 -9.01
N LEU A 412 -5.10 18.20 -9.62
CA LEU A 412 -3.84 18.65 -9.00
C LEU A 412 -4.00 19.90 -8.12
N GLU A 413 -5.00 19.92 -7.24
CA GLU A 413 -5.11 20.93 -6.18
C GLU A 413 -4.09 20.65 -5.06
N ILE A 414 -2.83 21.03 -5.30
CA ILE A 414 -1.89 21.33 -4.21
C ILE A 414 -2.43 22.57 -3.50
N VAL A 415 -2.80 22.41 -2.23
CA VAL A 415 -3.44 23.47 -1.44
C VAL A 415 -2.45 24.60 -1.13
N ASP A 416 -2.45 25.64 -1.95
CA ASP A 416 -1.86 26.94 -1.59
C ASP A 416 -2.59 27.48 -0.33
N PRO A 417 -1.86 27.95 0.70
CA PRO A 417 -2.46 28.34 1.99
C PRO A 417 -3.14 29.72 1.92
N ILE A 418 -4.33 29.76 1.33
CA ILE A 418 -5.18 30.97 1.27
C ILE A 418 -5.80 31.23 2.66
N CYS A 419 -5.09 32.02 3.47
CA CYS A 419 -5.60 32.50 4.75
C CYS A 419 -6.73 33.53 4.55
N TYR A 420 -7.99 33.14 4.82
CA TYR A 420 -9.02 34.10 5.22
C TYR A 420 -8.87 34.40 6.72
N GLY A 421 -8.95 35.68 7.11
CA GLY A 421 -8.43 36.16 8.38
C GLY A 421 -9.42 36.83 9.33
N MET A 422 -8.87 37.65 10.22
CA MET A 422 -9.53 38.57 11.17
C MET A 422 -10.31 37.94 12.35
N VAL A 423 -9.55 37.57 13.39
CA VAL A 423 -9.73 38.23 14.71
C VAL A 423 -8.35 38.75 15.14
N SER A 424 -8.29 39.96 15.68
CA SER A 424 -7.02 40.61 16.08
C SER A 424 -6.82 40.53 17.59
N PHE A 425 -5.67 40.03 18.06
CA PHE A 425 -5.10 40.38 19.36
C PHE A 425 -3.61 40.03 19.47
N GLY A 426 -2.83 40.83 20.21
CA GLY A 426 -1.55 40.47 20.85
C GLY A 426 -0.39 39.94 19.98
N ARG A 427 0.55 40.81 19.59
CA ARG A 427 1.84 40.36 19.02
C ARG A 427 2.69 39.61 20.06
N LYS A 428 2.92 38.31 19.86
CA LYS A 428 4.20 37.66 20.21
C LYS A 428 4.87 37.15 18.94
N LYS A 429 6.12 37.55 18.71
CA LYS A 429 6.85 37.35 17.46
C LYS A 429 7.42 35.92 17.37
N LEU A 430 6.55 34.94 17.09
CA LEU A 430 7.01 33.60 16.73
C LEU A 430 7.95 33.75 15.53
N VAL A 431 9.19 33.27 15.65
CA VAL A 431 10.17 33.34 14.56
C VAL A 431 9.80 32.29 13.52
N LYS A 432 8.88 32.67 12.63
CA LYS A 432 8.67 31.97 11.37
C LYS A 432 10.01 31.99 10.63
N MET A 433 10.70 30.86 10.60
CA MET A 433 11.87 30.70 9.74
C MET A 433 11.48 31.17 8.34
N PRO A 434 12.23 32.09 7.71
CA PRO A 434 11.96 32.44 6.33
C PRO A 434 12.17 31.18 5.50
N GLU A 435 11.12 30.76 4.78
CA GLU A 435 11.27 29.82 3.68
C GLU A 435 12.26 30.49 2.71
N ILE A 436 13.48 29.96 2.64
CA ILE A 436 14.58 30.63 1.93
C ILE A 436 14.16 30.75 0.47
N GLN A 437 13.89 31.97 0.03
CA GLN A 437 13.65 32.36 -1.35
C GLN A 437 14.97 32.23 -2.13
N LEU A 438 15.43 31.00 -2.30
CA LEU A 438 16.56 30.62 -3.14
C LEU A 438 16.13 30.97 -4.58
N GLY A 439 16.62 32.13 -5.05
CA GLY A 439 16.03 32.86 -6.17
C GLY A 439 15.83 31.98 -7.40
N ALA A 440 14.59 31.95 -7.91
CA ALA A 440 14.08 30.93 -8.84
C ALA A 440 15.11 30.45 -9.88
N HIS A 441 15.75 29.31 -9.57
CA HIS A 441 16.79 28.74 -10.42
C HIS A 441 16.14 28.13 -11.66
N THR A 442 16.09 28.91 -12.74
CA THR A 442 15.52 28.48 -14.03
C THR A 442 16.54 27.73 -14.88
N VAL A 443 16.06 26.98 -15.88
CA VAL A 443 16.90 26.38 -16.93
C VAL A 443 17.83 27.42 -17.58
N LYS A 444 17.34 28.64 -17.83
CA LYS A 444 18.14 29.71 -18.45
C LYS A 444 19.27 30.24 -17.56
N SER A 445 19.08 30.32 -16.24
CA SER A 445 20.10 30.89 -15.33
C SER A 445 21.05 29.85 -14.75
N HIS A 446 20.61 28.60 -14.55
CA HIS A 446 21.38 27.58 -13.84
C HIS A 446 21.50 26.23 -14.57
N GLY A 447 20.71 25.96 -15.62
CA GLY A 447 20.67 24.64 -16.26
C GLY A 447 22.04 24.13 -16.74
N VAL A 448 22.83 24.98 -17.40
CA VAL A 448 24.19 24.64 -17.85
C VAL A 448 25.14 24.31 -16.69
N LYS A 449 25.00 25.00 -15.54
CA LYS A 449 25.79 24.71 -14.33
C LYS A 449 25.41 23.36 -13.75
N VAL A 450 24.11 23.05 -13.65
CA VAL A 450 23.63 21.76 -13.12
C VAL A 450 24.04 20.59 -14.01
N ALA A 451 23.87 20.70 -15.33
CA ALA A 451 24.29 19.67 -16.28
C ALA A 451 25.82 19.44 -16.28
N ARG A 452 26.63 20.49 -16.11
CA ARG A 452 28.09 20.35 -16.00
C ARG A 452 28.53 19.63 -14.72
N MET A 453 27.84 19.85 -13.60
CA MET A 453 28.15 19.15 -12.34
C MET A 453 27.85 17.64 -12.42
N HIS A 454 26.82 17.25 -13.18
CA HIS A 454 26.41 15.85 -13.38
C HIS A 454 26.92 15.26 -14.72
N MET A 455 28.01 15.80 -15.27
CA MET A 455 28.49 15.41 -16.60
C MET A 455 28.82 13.91 -16.70
N HIS A 456 29.35 13.32 -15.63
CA HIS A 456 29.62 11.88 -15.57
C HIS A 456 28.33 11.05 -15.63
N ASP A 457 27.26 11.49 -14.99
CA ASP A 457 25.96 10.82 -15.02
C ASP A 457 25.40 10.78 -16.45
N TRP A 458 25.47 11.91 -17.18
CA TRP A 458 25.06 11.98 -18.59
C TRP A 458 25.92 11.10 -19.51
N LEU A 459 27.22 10.95 -19.22
CA LEU A 459 28.10 10.03 -19.96
C LEU A 459 27.77 8.55 -19.67
N ILE A 460 27.39 8.20 -18.43
CA ILE A 460 26.95 6.85 -18.08
C ILE A 460 25.58 6.55 -18.73
N LEU A 461 24.64 7.50 -18.74
CA LEU A 461 23.38 7.35 -19.46
C LEU A 461 23.59 7.13 -20.97
N LEU A 462 24.52 7.87 -21.59
CA LEU A 462 24.90 7.63 -22.98
C LEU A 462 25.49 6.23 -23.21
N LEU A 463 26.37 5.77 -22.31
CA LEU A 463 26.94 4.42 -22.35
C LEU A 463 25.85 3.34 -22.21
N LEU A 464 24.89 3.52 -21.30
CA LEU A 464 23.75 2.59 -21.15
C LEU A 464 22.89 2.52 -22.42
N VAL A 465 22.64 3.64 -23.10
CA VAL A 465 21.95 3.63 -24.41
C VAL A 465 22.75 2.87 -25.47
N VAL A 466 24.08 3.05 -25.51
CA VAL A 466 24.95 2.30 -26.45
C VAL A 466 24.94 0.80 -26.15
N ILE A 467 24.92 0.40 -24.87
CA ILE A 467 24.82 -1.01 -24.46
C ILE A 467 23.45 -1.58 -24.86
N GLU A 468 22.35 -0.89 -24.57
CA GLU A 468 20.98 -1.34 -24.91
C GLU A 468 20.79 -1.55 -26.42
N VAL A 469 21.31 -0.61 -27.22
CA VAL A 469 21.31 -0.73 -28.69
C VAL A 469 22.19 -1.92 -29.14
N SER A 470 23.32 -2.17 -28.47
CA SER A 470 24.22 -3.28 -28.78
C SER A 470 23.62 -4.65 -28.45
N LEU A 471 22.96 -4.80 -27.29
CA LEU A 471 22.26 -6.03 -26.87
C LEU A 471 21.23 -6.47 -27.91
N ASN A 472 20.50 -5.54 -28.51
CA ASN A 472 19.49 -5.86 -29.53
C ASN A 472 20.05 -6.58 -30.77
N PHE A 473 21.33 -6.37 -31.10
CA PHE A 473 22.00 -7.10 -32.19
C PHE A 473 22.41 -8.52 -31.81
N ILE A 474 22.70 -8.80 -30.53
CA ILE A 474 23.14 -10.12 -30.04
C ILE A 474 22.06 -11.19 -30.32
N GLU A 475 22.48 -12.38 -30.75
CA GLU A 475 21.61 -13.55 -30.86
C GLU A 475 21.41 -14.19 -29.48
N PRO A 476 20.17 -14.42 -29.03
CA PRO A 476 19.91 -14.99 -27.71
C PRO A 476 20.35 -16.46 -27.67
N PHE A 477 20.65 -16.95 -26.47
CA PHE A 477 20.91 -18.37 -26.25
C PHE A 477 19.73 -19.23 -26.74
N HIS A 478 19.97 -20.14 -27.67
CA HIS A 478 18.93 -21.07 -28.14
C HIS A 478 18.76 -22.22 -27.15
N ARG A 479 17.97 -21.98 -26.11
CA ARG A 479 17.55 -23.02 -25.15
C ARG A 479 16.83 -24.15 -25.90
N PHE A 480 17.22 -25.39 -25.59
CA PHE A 480 16.59 -26.62 -26.12
C PHE A 480 15.05 -26.59 -25.96
N VAL A 481 14.34 -26.94 -27.03
CA VAL A 481 12.89 -27.11 -27.04
C VAL A 481 12.57 -28.47 -27.67
N GLY A 482 12.00 -29.36 -26.85
CA GLY A 482 11.60 -30.70 -27.26
C GLY A 482 10.21 -30.77 -27.86
N GLU A 483 9.94 -31.85 -28.59
CA GLU A 483 8.63 -32.23 -29.15
C GLU A 483 7.50 -32.24 -28.10
N ASP A 484 7.80 -32.72 -26.89
CA ASP A 484 6.87 -32.82 -25.76
C ASP A 484 6.47 -31.45 -25.19
N MET A 485 7.41 -30.51 -25.11
CA MET A 485 7.19 -29.14 -24.64
C MET A 485 6.40 -28.26 -25.63
N MET A 486 6.17 -28.71 -26.87
CA MET A 486 5.49 -27.90 -27.89
C MET A 486 3.98 -27.75 -27.68
N THR A 487 3.36 -28.55 -26.81
CA THR A 487 1.95 -28.42 -26.43
C THR A 487 1.69 -27.08 -25.72
N ASP A 488 2.51 -26.76 -24.72
CA ASP A 488 2.44 -25.50 -23.95
C ASP A 488 2.84 -24.25 -24.77
N LEU A 489 3.50 -24.44 -25.92
CA LEU A 489 4.06 -23.37 -26.76
C LEU A 489 3.25 -23.13 -28.06
N LYS A 490 2.00 -23.61 -28.10
CA LYS A 490 1.12 -23.58 -29.29
C LYS A 490 0.04 -22.48 -29.26
N TYR A 491 0.11 -21.52 -28.34
CA TYR A 491 -0.88 -20.44 -28.24
C TYR A 491 -0.95 -19.63 -29.56
N PRO A 492 -2.14 -19.13 -29.95
CA PRO A 492 -2.31 -18.46 -31.23
C PRO A 492 -1.51 -17.15 -31.30
N LEU A 493 -0.74 -16.99 -32.37
CA LEU A 493 0.10 -15.81 -32.63
C LEU A 493 -0.76 -14.55 -32.81
N LYS A 494 -0.75 -13.66 -31.81
CA LYS A 494 -1.52 -12.40 -31.81
C LYS A 494 -0.64 -11.16 -32.01
N SER A 495 -1.27 -10.09 -32.51
CA SER A 495 -0.73 -8.72 -32.43
C SER A 495 -0.65 -8.23 -30.98
N ASN A 496 0.40 -7.46 -30.66
CA ASN A 496 0.54 -6.79 -29.37
C ASN A 496 -0.56 -5.73 -29.15
N THR A 497 -1.28 -5.81 -28.02
CA THR A 497 -2.20 -4.76 -27.53
C THR A 497 -1.46 -3.47 -27.19
N VAL A 498 -0.37 -3.57 -26.41
CA VAL A 498 0.60 -2.48 -26.21
C VAL A 498 1.77 -2.70 -27.19
N PRO A 499 1.94 -1.91 -28.26
CA PRO A 499 3.06 -2.07 -29.18
C PRO A 499 4.37 -1.56 -28.57
N PHE A 500 5.52 -2.05 -29.04
CA PHE A 500 6.84 -1.73 -28.48
C PHE A 500 7.11 -0.22 -28.38
N TRP A 501 6.70 0.56 -29.38
CA TRP A 501 6.89 2.01 -29.42
C TRP A 501 6.05 2.77 -28.36
N ALA A 502 5.00 2.16 -27.82
CA ALA A 502 4.19 2.78 -26.76
C ALA A 502 4.89 2.73 -25.39
N VAL A 503 5.81 1.79 -25.16
CA VAL A 503 6.50 1.64 -23.86
C VAL A 503 7.37 2.85 -23.54
N PRO A 504 8.24 3.39 -24.42
CA PRO A 504 8.95 4.64 -24.14
C PRO A 504 8.03 5.85 -23.93
N ILE A 505 6.85 5.88 -24.57
CA ILE A 505 5.87 6.95 -24.38
C ILE A 505 5.27 6.89 -22.96
N ILE A 506 4.85 5.69 -22.53
CA ILE A 506 4.23 5.45 -21.22
C ILE A 506 5.26 5.55 -20.08
N ALA A 507 6.43 4.94 -20.25
CA ALA A 507 7.45 4.83 -19.20
C ALA A 507 8.42 6.03 -19.12
N ILE A 508 8.60 6.81 -20.20
CA ILE A 508 9.51 7.96 -20.22
C ILE A 508 8.77 9.27 -20.51
N LEU A 509 8.08 9.39 -21.65
CA LEU A 509 7.52 10.69 -22.07
C LEU A 509 6.39 11.18 -21.15
N LEU A 510 5.54 10.29 -20.63
CA LEU A 510 4.48 10.64 -19.69
C LEU A 510 5.05 11.15 -18.35
N PRO A 511 5.99 10.45 -17.66
CA PRO A 511 6.68 11.01 -16.49
C PRO A 511 7.41 12.33 -16.79
N LEU A 512 8.12 12.44 -17.92
CA LEU A 512 8.78 13.69 -18.31
C LEU A 512 7.78 14.86 -18.44
N ALA A 513 6.61 14.64 -19.04
CA ALA A 513 5.56 15.65 -19.13
C ALA A 513 5.09 16.11 -17.75
N VAL A 514 4.89 15.19 -16.79
CA VAL A 514 4.53 15.54 -15.41
C VAL A 514 5.62 16.37 -14.72
N PHE A 515 6.90 16.01 -14.89
CA PHE A 515 8.02 16.77 -14.31
C PHE A 515 8.15 18.17 -14.92
N ILE A 516 7.91 18.31 -16.22
CA ILE A 516 7.92 19.60 -16.93
C ILE A 516 6.75 20.49 -16.46
N LEU A 517 5.55 19.93 -16.30
CA LEU A 517 4.39 20.65 -15.73
C LEU A 517 4.67 21.12 -14.29
N TYR A 518 5.23 20.25 -13.44
CA TYR A 518 5.63 20.61 -12.08
C TYR A 518 6.75 21.67 -12.06
N TYR A 519 7.71 21.62 -12.98
CA TYR A 519 8.71 22.67 -13.15
C TYR A 519 8.07 24.02 -13.53
N PHE A 520 7.05 24.06 -14.38
CA PHE A 520 6.37 25.32 -14.70
C PHE A 520 5.65 25.92 -13.49
N TYR A 521 5.12 25.09 -12.59
CA TYR A 521 4.50 25.50 -11.32
C TYR A 521 5.52 25.95 -10.26
N ARG A 522 6.58 25.17 -9.96
CA ARG A 522 7.54 25.46 -8.87
C ARG A 522 8.84 26.15 -9.29
N ARG A 523 9.13 26.26 -10.60
CA ARG A 523 10.30 26.94 -11.20
C ARG A 523 11.68 26.54 -10.64
N ASN A 524 11.83 25.26 -10.26
CA ASN A 524 13.06 24.70 -9.72
C ASN A 524 13.76 23.78 -10.74
N VAL A 525 14.86 24.24 -11.37
CA VAL A 525 15.64 23.44 -12.33
C VAL A 525 16.34 22.25 -11.69
N TYR A 526 16.74 22.33 -10.42
CA TYR A 526 17.41 21.22 -9.74
C TYR A 526 16.46 20.04 -9.60
N ASP A 527 15.20 20.29 -9.22
CA ASP A 527 14.19 19.25 -9.10
C ASP A 527 13.92 18.56 -10.44
N LEU A 528 13.73 19.36 -11.50
CA LEU A 528 13.56 18.85 -12.86
C LEU A 528 14.76 18.00 -13.31
N HIS A 529 15.99 18.45 -13.03
CA HIS A 529 17.20 17.75 -13.45
C HIS A 529 17.34 16.37 -12.78
N HIS A 530 17.16 16.29 -11.46
CA HIS A 530 17.27 15.03 -10.73
C HIS A 530 16.11 14.09 -11.05
N ALA A 531 14.90 14.61 -11.31
CA ALA A 531 13.76 13.81 -11.75
C ALA A 531 14.00 13.19 -13.14
N ILE A 532 14.55 13.96 -14.09
CA ILE A 532 14.94 13.45 -15.41
C ILE A 532 16.06 12.41 -15.30
N LEU A 533 17.14 12.70 -14.56
CA LEU A 533 18.26 11.76 -14.36
C LEU A 533 17.79 10.45 -13.73
N GLY A 534 17.05 10.51 -12.62
CA GLY A 534 16.58 9.33 -11.90
C GLY A 534 15.63 8.45 -12.73
N LEU A 535 14.75 9.08 -13.52
CA LEU A 535 13.89 8.37 -14.47
C LEU A 535 14.71 7.64 -15.54
N LEU A 536 15.66 8.34 -16.18
CA LEU A 536 16.48 7.76 -17.24
C LEU A 536 17.39 6.65 -16.73
N PHE A 537 17.99 6.80 -15.54
CA PHE A 537 18.75 5.71 -14.90
C PHE A 537 17.86 4.52 -14.56
N SER A 538 16.70 4.74 -13.94
CA SER A 538 15.78 3.66 -13.56
C SER A 538 15.36 2.84 -14.78
N VAL A 539 14.99 3.50 -15.88
CA VAL A 539 14.54 2.81 -17.11
C VAL A 539 15.72 2.16 -17.85
N LEU A 540 16.84 2.84 -18.05
CA LEU A 540 17.97 2.30 -18.82
C LEU A 540 18.75 1.19 -18.09
N ILE A 541 18.93 1.27 -16.77
CA ILE A 541 19.53 0.17 -16.00
C ILE A 541 18.60 -1.05 -16.04
N THR A 542 17.29 -0.83 -15.89
CA THR A 542 16.29 -1.91 -16.01
C THR A 542 16.28 -2.51 -17.42
N GLY A 543 16.43 -1.71 -18.47
CA GLY A 543 16.54 -2.16 -19.86
C GLY A 543 17.74 -3.07 -20.07
N VAL A 544 18.94 -2.57 -19.77
CA VAL A 544 20.20 -3.32 -19.94
C VAL A 544 20.18 -4.64 -19.16
N LEU A 545 19.65 -4.65 -17.94
CA LEU A 545 19.46 -5.88 -17.16
C LEU A 545 18.41 -6.81 -17.78
N THR A 546 17.28 -6.27 -18.28
CA THR A 546 16.23 -7.07 -18.92
C THR A 546 16.78 -7.77 -20.16
N ASP A 547 17.43 -7.04 -21.07
CA ASP A 547 17.83 -7.56 -22.37
C ASP A 547 19.06 -8.47 -22.27
N ALA A 548 20.01 -8.18 -21.37
CA ALA A 548 21.08 -9.12 -21.04
C ALA A 548 20.54 -10.44 -20.46
N ILE A 549 19.50 -10.41 -19.60
CA ILE A 549 18.90 -11.64 -19.07
C ILE A 549 18.11 -12.39 -20.16
N LYS A 550 17.37 -11.71 -21.04
CA LYS A 550 16.71 -12.36 -22.20
C LYS A 550 17.71 -13.15 -23.04
N ASP A 551 18.83 -12.51 -23.36
CA ASP A 551 19.82 -13.09 -24.27
C ASP A 551 20.64 -14.21 -23.62
N ALA A 552 20.82 -14.16 -22.29
CA ALA A 552 21.39 -15.27 -21.52
C ALA A 552 20.41 -16.45 -21.29
N VAL A 553 19.11 -16.21 -21.15
CA VAL A 553 18.12 -17.23 -20.73
C VAL A 553 17.41 -17.91 -21.90
N GLY A 554 17.14 -17.20 -23.00
CA GLY A 554 16.66 -17.81 -24.25
C GLY A 554 15.28 -18.46 -24.21
N ARG A 555 14.43 -18.10 -23.22
CA ARG A 555 13.14 -18.76 -22.99
C ARG A 555 12.19 -18.58 -24.20
N PRO A 556 11.67 -19.66 -24.81
CA PRO A 556 10.66 -19.56 -25.85
C PRO A 556 9.38 -18.88 -25.33
N ARG A 557 8.70 -18.12 -26.19
CA ARG A 557 7.40 -17.48 -25.92
C ARG A 557 6.23 -18.50 -25.98
N PRO A 558 5.07 -18.25 -25.35
CA PRO A 558 3.89 -19.13 -25.44
C PRO A 558 3.36 -19.39 -26.87
N ASP A 559 3.69 -18.51 -27.82
CA ASP A 559 3.32 -18.60 -29.24
C ASP A 559 4.43 -19.17 -30.15
N PHE A 560 5.51 -19.71 -29.56
CA PHE A 560 6.74 -20.09 -30.27
C PHE A 560 6.53 -21.13 -31.38
N PHE A 561 5.57 -22.05 -31.26
CA PHE A 561 5.27 -23.04 -32.31
C PHE A 561 4.99 -22.36 -33.66
N TRP A 562 4.16 -21.32 -33.68
CA TRP A 562 3.77 -20.61 -34.91
C TRP A 562 4.85 -19.68 -35.46
N ARG A 563 5.76 -19.19 -34.58
CA ARG A 563 6.98 -18.47 -34.98
C ARG A 563 7.99 -19.39 -35.67
N CYS A 564 8.07 -20.62 -35.18
CA CYS A 564 9.01 -21.64 -35.62
C CYS A 564 8.54 -22.41 -36.87
N PHE A 565 7.22 -22.66 -36.96
CA PHE A 565 6.55 -23.42 -38.02
C PHE A 565 5.34 -22.68 -38.62
N PRO A 566 5.54 -21.70 -39.55
CA PRO A 566 4.44 -20.99 -40.18
C PRO A 566 3.51 -21.87 -41.04
N ASP A 567 3.97 -23.05 -41.47
CA ASP A 567 3.15 -24.05 -42.17
C ASP A 567 2.45 -25.05 -41.23
N GLY A 568 2.58 -24.87 -39.90
CA GLY A 568 1.92 -25.67 -38.87
C GLY A 568 2.46 -27.08 -38.68
N LYS A 569 3.59 -27.43 -39.30
CA LYS A 569 4.19 -28.79 -39.23
C LYS A 569 5.45 -28.78 -38.37
N GLY A 570 5.36 -29.38 -37.19
CA GLY A 570 6.52 -29.56 -36.32
C GLY A 570 7.57 -30.48 -36.95
N VAL A 571 8.80 -29.99 -37.07
CA VAL A 571 9.97 -30.76 -37.52
C VAL A 571 10.99 -30.80 -36.39
N PHE A 572 11.43 -32.00 -36.01
CA PHE A 572 12.32 -32.25 -34.88
C PHE A 572 13.51 -33.11 -35.31
N ASP A 573 14.66 -32.90 -34.69
CA ASP A 573 15.84 -33.72 -34.88
C ASP A 573 15.59 -35.16 -34.38
N PRO A 574 15.89 -36.21 -35.18
CA PRO A 574 15.47 -37.58 -34.87
C PRO A 574 16.23 -38.23 -33.70
N VAL A 575 17.29 -37.62 -33.17
CA VAL A 575 18.10 -38.17 -32.07
C VAL A 575 17.88 -37.40 -30.77
N THR A 576 17.96 -36.07 -30.84
CA THR A 576 17.84 -35.16 -29.68
C THR A 576 16.40 -34.73 -29.41
N LYS A 577 15.48 -34.90 -30.37
CA LYS A 577 14.14 -34.31 -30.38
C LYS A 577 14.11 -32.77 -30.32
N ASN A 578 15.24 -32.09 -30.53
CA ASN A 578 15.27 -30.64 -30.55
C ASN A 578 14.52 -30.10 -31.78
N VAL A 579 13.88 -28.95 -31.62
CA VAL A 579 13.16 -28.26 -32.69
C VAL A 579 14.06 -27.84 -33.87
N MET A 580 13.57 -27.99 -35.10
CA MET A 580 14.23 -27.51 -36.34
C MET A 580 13.31 -26.54 -37.09
N CYS A 581 13.32 -25.27 -36.69
CA CYS A 581 12.41 -24.24 -37.24
C CYS A 581 12.64 -23.96 -38.74
N ASN A 582 11.54 -23.71 -39.46
CA ASN A 582 11.53 -23.33 -40.88
C ASN A 582 11.08 -21.87 -41.14
N GLY A 583 10.62 -21.16 -40.11
CA GLY A 583 10.14 -19.77 -40.18
C GLY A 583 11.22 -18.69 -40.35
N GLU A 584 10.80 -17.42 -40.28
CA GLU A 584 11.70 -16.28 -40.47
C GLU A 584 12.64 -16.10 -39.27
N LYS A 585 13.95 -15.95 -39.54
CA LYS A 585 14.99 -15.80 -38.50
C LYS A 585 14.73 -14.66 -37.51
N SER A 586 14.17 -13.54 -37.96
CA SER A 586 13.84 -12.39 -37.09
C SER A 586 12.75 -12.75 -36.06
N VAL A 587 11.69 -13.44 -36.52
CA VAL A 587 10.53 -13.86 -35.74
C VAL A 587 10.91 -14.99 -34.78
N ILE A 588 11.81 -15.90 -35.19
CA ILE A 588 12.38 -16.95 -34.34
C ILE A 588 13.31 -16.36 -33.27
N LYS A 589 14.18 -15.41 -33.61
CA LYS A 589 15.04 -14.68 -32.66
C LYS A 589 14.19 -14.02 -31.57
N GLU A 590 13.15 -13.30 -31.97
CA GLU A 590 12.20 -12.68 -31.03
C GLU A 590 11.38 -13.71 -30.24
N GLY A 591 11.15 -14.90 -30.81
CA GLY A 591 10.51 -16.03 -30.16
C GLY A 591 11.29 -16.60 -28.96
N HIS A 592 12.61 -16.41 -28.88
CA HIS A 592 13.45 -16.81 -27.73
C HIS A 592 13.62 -15.72 -26.65
N LYS A 593 13.07 -14.51 -26.85
CA LYS A 593 13.23 -13.37 -25.93
C LYS A 593 12.07 -13.22 -24.92
N SER A 594 11.54 -14.33 -24.38
CA SER A 594 10.37 -14.30 -23.47
C SER A 594 10.66 -13.86 -22.03
N PHE A 595 11.75 -14.32 -21.41
CA PHE A 595 12.03 -14.05 -19.99
C PHE A 595 13.24 -13.11 -19.82
N PRO A 596 13.15 -12.01 -19.05
CA PRO A 596 11.96 -11.41 -18.44
C PRO A 596 11.17 -10.51 -19.42
N SER A 597 9.96 -10.10 -19.03
CA SER A 597 9.11 -9.25 -19.87
C SER A 597 9.55 -7.79 -19.86
N GLY A 598 10.27 -7.37 -20.91
CA GLY A 598 10.79 -6.00 -21.05
C GLY A 598 9.74 -4.89 -21.08
N HIS A 599 8.57 -5.14 -21.68
CA HIS A 599 7.45 -4.20 -21.62
C HIS A 599 6.99 -3.95 -20.18
N THR A 600 7.01 -4.99 -19.35
CA THR A 600 6.63 -4.91 -17.94
C THR A 600 7.73 -4.21 -17.13
N SER A 601 9.00 -4.62 -17.29
CA SER A 601 10.11 -4.05 -16.51
C SER A 601 10.32 -2.56 -16.77
N TRP A 602 10.34 -2.13 -18.03
CA TRP A 602 10.39 -0.71 -18.40
C TRP A 602 9.22 0.09 -17.81
N SER A 603 8.00 -0.48 -17.85
CA SER A 603 6.81 0.19 -17.34
C SER A 603 6.83 0.34 -15.83
N TYR A 604 7.24 -0.70 -15.09
CA TYR A 604 7.42 -0.64 -13.63
C TYR A 604 8.58 0.27 -13.21
N ALA A 605 9.67 0.34 -13.98
CA ALA A 605 10.74 1.30 -13.76
C ALA A 605 10.22 2.75 -13.89
N GLY A 606 9.69 3.12 -15.06
CA GLY A 606 9.27 4.49 -15.36
C GLY A 606 8.06 4.98 -14.56
N LEU A 607 7.00 4.17 -14.48
CA LEU A 607 5.79 4.54 -13.74
C LEU A 607 5.95 4.34 -12.22
N GLY A 608 6.81 3.41 -11.78
CA GLY A 608 7.22 3.30 -10.39
C GLY A 608 7.99 4.52 -9.93
N PHE A 609 8.94 5.02 -10.75
CA PHE A 609 9.65 6.26 -10.48
C PHE A 609 8.70 7.46 -10.40
N LEU A 610 7.72 7.54 -11.32
CA LEU A 610 6.68 8.57 -11.28
C LEU A 610 5.82 8.50 -10.01
N ALA A 611 5.38 7.30 -9.61
CA ALA A 611 4.64 7.10 -8.36
C ALA A 611 5.46 7.56 -7.13
N TRP A 612 6.75 7.22 -7.08
CA TRP A 612 7.65 7.62 -5.99
C TRP A 612 7.88 9.14 -5.95
N TYR A 613 8.16 9.75 -7.11
CA TYR A 613 8.31 11.19 -7.27
C TYR A 613 7.05 11.94 -6.82
N LEU A 614 5.88 11.51 -7.29
CA LEU A 614 4.59 12.07 -6.89
C LEU A 614 4.38 11.95 -5.39
N SER A 615 4.65 10.77 -4.79
CA SER A 615 4.51 10.52 -3.35
C SER A 615 5.26 11.56 -2.51
N GLY A 616 6.50 11.87 -2.90
CA GLY A 616 7.30 12.93 -2.27
C GLY A 616 6.79 14.35 -2.53
N LYS A 617 6.25 14.66 -3.73
CA LYS A 617 5.78 16.03 -4.06
C LYS A 617 4.44 16.39 -3.42
N ILE A 618 3.44 15.51 -3.49
CA ILE A 618 2.16 15.73 -2.80
C ILE A 618 2.22 15.41 -1.30
N ARG A 619 3.38 14.90 -0.84
CA ARG A 619 3.67 14.43 0.53
C ARG A 619 2.54 13.54 1.03
N VAL A 620 2.42 12.32 0.46
CA VAL A 620 1.33 11.38 0.82
C VAL A 620 1.25 11.24 2.34
N PHE A 621 2.34 10.80 2.96
CA PHE A 621 2.45 10.54 4.39
C PHE A 621 2.74 11.80 5.22
N ASP A 622 2.10 12.94 4.94
CA ASP A 622 2.21 14.16 5.76
C ASP A 622 1.40 14.13 7.07
N HIS A 623 0.83 12.96 7.39
CA HIS A 623 0.03 12.70 8.60
C HIS A 623 -1.13 13.70 8.79
N ARG A 624 -1.71 14.22 7.69
CA ARG A 624 -2.88 15.12 7.72
C ARG A 624 -4.22 14.42 7.53
N GLY A 625 -4.24 13.17 7.08
CA GLY A 625 -5.48 12.39 6.88
C GLY A 625 -6.12 12.48 5.49
N HIS A 626 -5.42 13.02 4.49
CA HIS A 626 -5.93 13.07 3.12
C HIS A 626 -5.55 11.78 2.35
N VAL A 627 -6.46 10.81 2.25
CA VAL A 627 -6.24 9.54 1.53
C VAL A 627 -6.41 9.68 0.03
N ALA A 628 -7.14 10.70 -0.43
CA ALA A 628 -7.23 11.05 -1.85
C ALA A 628 -5.84 11.09 -2.54
N LYS A 629 -4.80 11.52 -1.80
CA LYS A 629 -3.39 11.49 -2.23
C LYS A 629 -2.91 10.12 -2.72
N LEU A 630 -3.33 9.03 -2.07
CA LEU A 630 -2.92 7.66 -2.40
C LEU A 630 -3.40 7.24 -3.79
N CYS A 631 -4.57 7.71 -4.22
CA CYS A 631 -5.13 7.39 -5.55
C CYS A 631 -4.21 7.86 -6.69
N TYR A 632 -3.62 9.06 -6.57
CA TYR A 632 -2.70 9.61 -7.56
C TYR A 632 -1.36 8.84 -7.64
N VAL A 633 -0.96 8.17 -6.56
CA VAL A 633 0.29 7.37 -6.50
C VAL A 633 0.06 5.92 -6.93
N LEU A 634 -1.12 5.36 -6.68
CA LEU A 634 -1.49 4.02 -7.16
C LEU A 634 -1.83 4.00 -8.66
N LEU A 635 -2.30 5.10 -9.25
CA LEU A 635 -2.69 5.15 -10.67
C LEU A 635 -1.54 4.79 -11.65
N PRO A 636 -0.31 5.34 -11.54
CA PRO A 636 0.82 4.89 -12.38
C PRO A 636 1.14 3.40 -12.19
N LEU A 637 1.01 2.86 -10.97
CA LEU A 637 1.28 1.45 -10.67
C LEU A 637 0.21 0.53 -11.28
N LEU A 638 -1.05 0.96 -11.29
CA LEU A 638 -2.13 0.26 -12.00
C LEU A 638 -1.88 0.23 -13.52
N VAL A 639 -1.43 1.34 -14.11
CA VAL A 639 -1.09 1.38 -15.55
C VAL A 639 0.08 0.44 -15.86
N ALA A 640 1.13 0.41 -15.03
CA ALA A 640 2.23 -0.55 -15.16
C ALA A 640 1.75 -2.01 -15.05
N ALA A 641 0.85 -2.31 -14.11
CA ALA A 641 0.25 -3.63 -13.96
C ALA A 641 -0.58 -4.03 -15.20
N LEU A 642 -1.39 -3.13 -15.75
CA LEU A 642 -2.21 -3.36 -16.93
C LEU A 642 -1.36 -3.58 -18.20
N VAL A 643 -0.24 -2.84 -18.35
CA VAL A 643 0.75 -3.15 -19.42
C VAL A 643 1.29 -4.56 -19.25
N GLY A 644 1.66 -4.97 -18.03
CA GLY A 644 2.13 -6.32 -17.73
C GLY A 644 1.09 -7.41 -18.03
N VAL A 645 -0.16 -7.20 -17.62
CA VAL A 645 -1.30 -8.09 -17.89
C VAL A 645 -1.46 -8.36 -19.39
N SER A 646 -1.47 -7.30 -20.22
CA SER A 646 -1.61 -7.43 -21.68
C SER A 646 -0.59 -8.39 -22.32
N ARG A 647 0.58 -8.56 -21.73
CA ARG A 647 1.64 -9.46 -22.23
C ARG A 647 1.29 -10.94 -22.08
N VAL A 648 0.45 -11.28 -21.10
CA VAL A 648 -0.10 -12.63 -20.93
C VAL A 648 -1.29 -12.85 -21.87
N ASP A 649 -2.11 -11.82 -22.07
CA ASP A 649 -3.36 -11.87 -22.84
C ASP A 649 -3.13 -11.94 -24.36
N ASP A 650 -2.07 -11.26 -24.83
CA ASP A 650 -1.56 -11.33 -26.20
C ASP A 650 -0.77 -12.65 -26.46
N TYR A 651 -0.51 -13.48 -25.44
CA TYR A 651 0.36 -14.67 -25.48
C TYR A 651 1.84 -14.43 -25.82
N TRP A 652 2.31 -13.17 -25.71
CA TRP A 652 3.72 -12.86 -25.92
C TRP A 652 4.59 -13.33 -24.76
N HIS A 653 4.09 -13.35 -23.52
CA HIS A 653 4.87 -13.69 -22.32
C HIS A 653 4.11 -14.63 -21.39
N HIS A 654 4.85 -15.48 -20.67
CA HIS A 654 4.29 -16.22 -19.54
C HIS A 654 4.12 -15.29 -18.33
N TRP A 655 3.21 -15.65 -17.41
CA TRP A 655 2.99 -14.84 -16.20
C TRP A 655 4.25 -14.71 -15.32
N GLN A 656 5.16 -15.71 -15.33
CA GLN A 656 6.42 -15.59 -14.58
C GLN A 656 7.36 -14.56 -15.22
N ASP A 657 7.34 -14.41 -16.55
CA ASP A 657 8.15 -13.43 -17.28
C ASP A 657 7.71 -12.00 -16.93
N VAL A 658 6.39 -11.81 -16.80
CA VAL A 658 5.75 -10.55 -16.37
C VAL A 658 6.05 -10.26 -14.91
N PHE A 659 5.89 -11.23 -14.01
CA PHE A 659 6.19 -11.08 -12.59
C PHE A 659 7.67 -10.73 -12.34
N ALA A 660 8.60 -11.45 -12.97
CA ALA A 660 10.03 -11.17 -12.89
C ALA A 660 10.37 -9.79 -13.51
N GLY A 661 9.73 -9.42 -14.62
CA GLY A 661 9.85 -8.09 -15.22
C GLY A 661 9.43 -6.98 -14.24
N GLY A 662 8.29 -7.12 -13.58
CA GLY A 662 7.80 -6.17 -12.58
C GLY A 662 8.75 -6.02 -11.39
N LEU A 663 9.31 -7.13 -10.88
CA LEU A 663 10.33 -7.10 -9.82
C LEU A 663 11.61 -6.40 -10.26
N LEU A 664 12.11 -6.66 -11.48
CA LEU A 664 13.28 -5.98 -12.03
C LEU A 664 13.05 -4.47 -12.23
N GLY A 665 11.85 -4.06 -12.66
CA GLY A 665 11.48 -2.65 -12.75
C GLY A 665 11.30 -1.95 -11.40
N TRP A 666 10.94 -2.69 -10.35
CA TRP A 666 10.86 -2.15 -8.99
C TRP A 666 12.22 -2.08 -8.27
N GLY A 667 13.15 -2.98 -8.63
CA GLY A 667 14.47 -3.12 -8.01
C GLY A 667 15.23 -1.81 -7.77
N PRO A 668 15.36 -0.90 -8.76
CA PRO A 668 16.03 0.39 -8.57
C PRO A 668 15.44 1.21 -7.42
N HIS A 669 14.11 1.28 -7.28
CA HIS A 669 13.45 2.12 -6.27
C HIS A 669 13.71 1.58 -4.85
N ALA A 670 13.59 0.26 -4.67
CA ALA A 670 13.90 -0.40 -3.41
C ALA A 670 15.38 -0.25 -3.01
N TYR A 671 16.29 -0.31 -3.99
CA TYR A 671 17.72 -0.11 -3.75
C TYR A 671 18.04 1.33 -3.33
N PHE A 672 17.46 2.34 -3.98
CA PHE A 672 17.65 3.73 -3.57
C PHE A 672 17.07 4.04 -2.18
N GLN A 673 15.92 3.45 -1.81
CA GLN A 673 15.38 3.55 -0.45
C GLN A 673 16.35 2.92 0.57
N MET A 674 16.86 1.71 0.31
CA MET A 674 17.80 1.02 1.19
C MET A 674 19.09 1.84 1.42
N LEU A 675 19.57 2.54 0.38
CA LEU A 675 20.72 3.45 0.49
C LEU A 675 20.42 4.71 1.32
N GLU A 676 19.20 5.26 1.23
CA GLU A 676 18.78 6.40 2.06
C GLU A 676 18.66 6.00 3.54
N GLU A 677 18.05 4.85 3.84
CA GLU A 677 17.96 4.29 5.19
C GLU A 677 19.36 4.01 5.78
N SER A 678 20.23 3.33 5.02
CA SER A 678 21.62 3.07 5.41
C SER A 678 22.41 4.35 5.70
N ARG A 679 22.20 5.41 4.91
CA ARG A 679 22.84 6.72 5.11
C ARG A 679 22.33 7.42 6.37
N ASN A 680 21.03 7.35 6.63
CA ASN A 680 20.42 7.96 7.82
C ASN A 680 20.90 7.27 9.10
N ASP A 681 21.07 5.95 9.11
CA ASP A 681 21.67 5.22 10.23
C ASP A 681 23.14 5.60 10.48
N ILE A 682 23.95 5.72 9.42
CA ILE A 682 25.33 6.20 9.52
C ILE A 682 25.38 7.63 10.10
N GLN A 683 24.48 8.51 9.65
CA GLN A 683 24.43 9.90 10.12
C GLN A 683 23.90 10.02 11.56
N SER A 684 22.95 9.18 11.97
CA SER A 684 22.48 9.03 13.35
C SER A 684 23.60 8.51 14.27
N SER A 685 24.33 7.49 13.82
CA SER A 685 25.49 6.93 14.54
C SER A 685 26.60 7.98 14.72
N SER A 686 26.97 8.69 13.65
CA SER A 686 27.94 9.81 13.68
C SER A 686 27.51 10.95 14.63
N THR A 687 26.22 11.29 14.66
CA THR A 687 25.71 12.30 15.59
C THR A 687 25.82 11.83 17.05
N ASN A 688 25.56 10.55 17.31
CA ASN A 688 25.70 9.96 18.64
C ASN A 688 27.17 9.80 19.09
N THR A 689 28.11 9.48 18.21
CA THR A 689 29.54 9.45 18.56
C THR A 689 30.08 10.84 18.88
N ASN A 690 29.63 11.87 18.16
CA ASN A 690 29.91 13.26 18.51
C ASN A 690 29.32 13.64 19.88
N PHE A 691 28.09 13.23 20.18
CA PHE A 691 27.46 13.49 21.49
C PHE A 691 28.13 12.74 22.66
N LEU A 692 28.74 11.58 22.40
CA LEU A 692 29.55 10.84 23.38
C LEU A 692 30.92 11.48 23.60
N ASN A 693 31.58 11.99 22.56
CA ASN A 693 32.86 12.68 22.68
C ASN A 693 32.73 14.06 23.34
N VAL A 694 31.64 14.80 23.08
CA VAL A 694 31.35 16.10 23.73
C VAL A 694 31.01 15.95 25.23
N ARG A 695 30.85 14.73 25.75
CA ARG A 695 30.51 14.46 27.16
C ARG A 695 31.67 13.99 28.04
N ARG A 696 32.92 14.23 27.64
CA ARG A 696 34.12 13.87 28.44
C ARG A 696 35.29 14.87 28.36
N THR A 697 35.00 16.16 28.54
CA THR A 697 36.00 17.18 28.93
C THR A 697 35.32 18.26 29.77
N GLU A 698 35.13 17.99 31.06
CA GLU A 698 34.76 19.05 32.02
C GLU A 698 36.01 19.76 32.54
N ILE A 699 35.97 21.09 32.46
CA ILE A 699 36.64 22.06 33.35
C ILE A 699 38.17 21.94 33.47
N GLU A 700 38.87 22.83 32.75
CA GLU A 700 40.01 23.54 33.33
C GLU A 700 40.04 24.99 32.80
N CYS A 701 40.41 25.95 33.64
CA CYS A 701 40.32 27.38 33.34
C CYS A 701 41.70 27.98 33.08
N VAL A 702 41.85 28.85 32.07
CA VAL A 702 42.82 29.95 32.09
C VAL A 702 42.45 31.06 31.07
N TYR A 703 42.96 32.26 31.33
CA TYR A 703 42.69 33.52 30.62
C TYR A 703 43.68 33.73 29.45
N MET A 704 43.24 34.21 28.27
CA MET A 704 43.74 35.43 27.57
C MET A 704 43.27 35.58 26.09
N GLN A 705 43.73 36.64 25.44
CA GLN A 705 43.22 37.29 24.21
C GLN A 705 43.75 36.70 22.88
N PRO A 706 43.18 37.09 21.72
CA PRO A 706 43.42 36.44 20.42
C PRO A 706 44.54 37.09 19.58
N GLU A 707 45.25 36.28 18.77
CA GLU A 707 46.23 36.80 17.80
C GLU A 707 46.37 35.93 16.51
N TYR A 708 45.97 36.52 15.39
CA TYR A 708 46.64 36.62 14.07
C TYR A 708 47.34 35.43 13.34
N ASP A 709 46.81 35.10 12.13
CA ASP A 709 47.42 34.62 10.85
C ASP A 709 48.56 33.56 10.69
N ARG A 710 48.38 32.79 9.58
CA ARG A 710 49.36 32.32 8.54
C ARG A 710 50.01 30.92 8.52
N GLU A 711 49.63 30.20 7.45
CA GLU A 711 50.46 29.59 6.38
C GLU A 711 51.56 28.53 6.67
N THR A 712 51.24 27.28 6.29
CA THR A 712 52.03 26.31 5.47
C THR A 712 53.53 26.08 5.69
N THR A 713 53.95 24.80 5.74
CA THR A 713 54.91 24.14 4.81
C THR A 713 54.93 22.62 5.03
N GLU A 714 55.13 21.81 3.98
CA GLU A 714 55.31 20.34 4.03
C GLU A 714 56.81 19.93 4.12
N VAL A 715 57.12 18.65 4.42
CA VAL A 715 57.89 17.75 3.51
C VAL A 715 58.19 16.36 4.13
N ILE A 716 57.57 15.36 3.50
CA ILE A 716 58.00 13.98 3.15
C ILE A 716 59.27 13.35 3.81
N THR A 717 59.09 12.13 4.36
CA THR A 717 59.85 10.84 4.16
C THR A 717 59.87 9.97 5.44
N ARG A 718 60.03 8.62 5.45
CA ARG A 718 60.16 7.58 4.40
C ARG A 718 59.65 6.21 4.89
N ASP A 719 59.44 5.26 3.97
CA ASP A 719 59.21 3.82 4.26
C ASP A 719 60.47 3.05 4.68
N ALA A 720 60.29 2.06 5.57
CA ALA A 720 60.73 0.66 5.38
C ALA A 720 60.20 -0.24 6.52
N SER A 721 59.78 -1.47 6.21
CA SER A 721 59.42 -2.51 7.19
C SER A 721 60.16 -3.81 6.90
N PRO A 722 60.69 -4.49 7.93
CA PRO A 722 61.00 -5.92 7.88
C PRO A 722 60.06 -6.74 8.78
N ILE A 723 59.73 -7.94 8.31
CA ILE A 723 59.12 -9.03 9.09
C ILE A 723 60.26 -9.97 9.55
N LEU A 724 60.00 -10.77 10.59
CA LEU A 724 60.92 -11.71 11.29
C LEU A 724 61.92 -11.04 12.25
N ASP A 725 61.61 -11.14 13.56
CA ASP A 725 62.51 -11.66 14.62
C ASP A 725 61.85 -11.55 16.03
N ALA A 726 60.66 -12.16 16.19
CA ALA A 726 59.92 -12.14 17.47
C ALA A 726 58.95 -13.34 17.67
N MET A 727 59.29 -14.54 17.19
CA MET A 727 58.42 -15.74 17.28
C MET A 727 59.06 -16.97 17.94
N GLU A 728 60.00 -16.80 18.88
CA GLU A 728 60.58 -17.96 19.59
C GLU A 728 60.91 -17.76 21.09
N ALA A 729 59.95 -17.25 21.87
CA ALA A 729 59.92 -17.41 23.33
C ALA A 729 58.47 -17.38 23.86
N GLY A 730 58.05 -18.36 24.68
CA GLY A 730 56.73 -18.32 25.34
C GLY A 730 55.99 -19.64 25.59
N ARG A 731 56.51 -20.81 25.20
CA ARG A 731 55.84 -22.11 25.45
C ARG A 731 56.10 -22.64 26.88
N LYS A 732 55.23 -22.25 27.82
CA LYS A 732 54.87 -22.86 29.13
C LYS A 732 53.97 -21.82 29.84
N HIS A 733 52.73 -22.11 30.24
CA HIS A 733 52.24 -23.35 30.82
C HIS A 733 50.81 -23.72 30.37
#